data_AF-A0AA86RLM9-F1
#
_entry.id   AF-A0AA86RLM9-F1
#
_cell.length_a   1.000
_cell.length_b   1.000
_cell.length_c   1.000
_cell.angle_alpha   90.00
_cell.angle_beta   90.00
_cell.angle_gamma   90.00
#
_symmetry.space_group_name_H-M   'P 1'
#
loop_
_entity.id
_entity.type
_entity.pdbx_description
1 polymer ?
#
loop_
_entity_poly.entity_id
_entity_poly.type
_entity_poly.pdbx_seq_one_letter_code
_entity_poly.pdbx_strand_id
1 'polypeptide(L)'
;MPFSLHLSTNHPTPWNLSNPNEPTPPTNQNLSFRRVSPLSSLRTSLDCVYNGGVAKGAPVRLPFVVIRSPTEASRFFWAGNCLQVVTVDGGTAVDAEVDFDDKVLRVCGSVVREFLIPRGVTGNYVEYVKWKLLHRVFSSALQVLATQAMFTAMGVGFSSSLPSAAALNWVLKDGIGRLSRCIYTASLASAFDTNLKRVRFTTSVLFVASIGLELLTPTFPRCFLLLATIANISKQISLACYLATRSAVHQSFAIGDNLGEISAKAQIQTVCFDILGLMLAALVNMCIENHRRQQAGLHYLIYPFFAAMDLFGIYQGLKHVHLQTLTKDRLEIILSTWIECGYVSSPAEVSEKEGVNFLGVKGKCSWPIRIGCLNPKDQIPMWSMKTIQCITNEDYYFVCVEFFKGLKRTRKPSILLSIREGAEAVHIIMGLLQACYIRRALLMNSSRWEIIIEENNASDSTMEDWSVIVENGKRSAERDVPSLIEKMVEMGWMVKNILLSKQEQIRYKFMAEEGHRVTLNVYDLSQGLARQLSMSFLGKAIEGIWHTGIVVYGNEYYFGGGIQHSPAGSTPYGTPLRVVELGTTHVPQDIFEMYLQEISPRYMPETYSLLTHNCNNFSNEISQFLVGVSIPEYILQLPNEVMSSPMGALIMPMIQNLETTLKSGGVPQVPQFRPSTAVNASANTQKNTSNTNSSTENGLNREVNEEVKGKNDNSNAAPSSVKPAGEPQKSSPNGVTADPLGDARNKVQDEIVKEFAAIMATGTMRASEAAALATKRVMQRYGHTAVSQN
;
A
#
# COMPACT_ATOMS: atom_id res chain seq x y z
N MET A 1 52.66 -60.30 -31.83
CA MET A 1 53.73 -59.39 -31.40
C MET A 1 53.36 -57.96 -31.79
N PRO A 2 53.02 -57.08 -30.84
CA PRO A 2 53.07 -55.62 -31.04
C PRO A 2 54.04 -54.97 -30.03
N PHE A 3 55.08 -54.23 -30.42
CA PHE A 3 55.12 -52.94 -31.13
C PHE A 3 54.59 -51.75 -30.31
N SER A 4 55.47 -50.77 -30.11
CA SER A 4 55.34 -49.62 -29.20
C SER A 4 56.16 -48.43 -29.76
N LEU A 5 56.19 -47.31 -29.02
CA LEU A 5 56.92 -46.02 -29.20
C LEU A 5 55.97 -44.84 -29.49
N HIS A 6 56.28 -43.58 -29.16
CA HIS A 6 56.88 -42.96 -27.96
C HIS A 6 56.65 -41.43 -28.05
N LEU A 7 56.78 -40.67 -26.96
CA LEU A 7 56.60 -39.20 -26.96
C LEU A 7 57.75 -38.43 -27.65
N SER A 8 57.44 -37.26 -28.22
CA SER A 8 58.29 -36.05 -28.15
C SER A 8 57.47 -34.75 -28.33
N THR A 9 58.09 -33.59 -28.13
CA THR A 9 57.44 -32.26 -27.94
C THR A 9 57.60 -31.29 -29.12
N ASN A 10 56.67 -30.33 -29.29
CA ASN A 10 56.92 -28.86 -29.39
C ASN A 10 55.72 -28.03 -29.94
N HIS A 11 55.81 -26.70 -29.82
CA HIS A 11 54.85 -25.67 -30.28
C HIS A 11 54.65 -25.66 -31.82
N PRO A 12 53.54 -25.07 -32.34
CA PRO A 12 53.64 -23.68 -32.83
C PRO A 12 52.36 -22.80 -32.75
N THR A 13 52.55 -21.51 -33.05
CA THR A 13 51.55 -20.49 -33.48
C THR A 13 52.16 -19.70 -34.67
N PRO A 14 51.58 -18.61 -35.20
CA PRO A 14 50.31 -18.48 -35.95
C PRO A 14 50.51 -17.81 -37.35
N TRP A 15 49.60 -17.99 -38.33
CA TRP A 15 49.66 -17.23 -39.60
C TRP A 15 48.29 -16.84 -40.23
N ASN A 16 48.34 -15.85 -41.13
CA ASN A 16 47.21 -15.08 -41.69
C ASN A 16 46.68 -15.60 -43.05
N LEU A 17 45.48 -15.13 -43.43
CA LEU A 17 44.99 -14.61 -44.75
C LEU A 17 43.45 -14.82 -44.83
N SER A 18 42.62 -14.07 -45.56
CA SER A 18 42.73 -12.76 -46.25
C SER A 18 41.32 -12.25 -46.63
N ASN A 19 41.12 -10.93 -46.72
CA ASN A 19 39.83 -10.31 -47.06
C ASN A 19 39.61 -10.16 -48.59
N PRO A 20 38.37 -9.97 -49.07
CA PRO A 20 38.17 -9.08 -50.21
C PRO A 20 36.93 -8.15 -50.16
N ASN A 21 37.18 -6.87 -50.45
CA ASN A 21 36.34 -5.90 -51.17
C ASN A 21 35.05 -5.30 -50.53
N GLU A 22 35.21 -4.11 -49.94
CA GLU A 22 34.22 -3.01 -49.98
C GLU A 22 34.61 -1.97 -51.06
N PRO A 23 33.67 -1.15 -51.58
CA PRO A 23 33.95 0.02 -52.41
C PRO A 23 34.10 1.33 -51.59
N THR A 24 34.91 2.27 -52.07
CA THR A 24 35.29 3.51 -51.35
C THR A 24 34.73 4.81 -51.94
N PRO A 25 34.57 5.87 -51.11
CA PRO A 25 34.67 7.27 -51.52
C PRO A 25 36.00 7.92 -51.05
N PRO A 26 36.40 9.10 -51.59
CA PRO A 26 37.80 9.55 -51.61
C PRO A 26 38.29 10.45 -50.46
N THR A 27 39.58 10.80 -50.53
CA THR A 27 40.48 11.26 -49.45
C THR A 27 40.79 12.77 -49.47
N ASN A 28 41.56 13.23 -48.45
CA ASN A 28 42.40 14.45 -48.36
C ASN A 28 41.77 15.68 -47.64
N GLN A 29 42.50 16.45 -46.82
CA GLN A 29 43.87 16.34 -46.29
C GLN A 29 44.11 17.22 -45.04
N ASN A 30 45.29 17.08 -44.41
CA ASN A 30 45.92 18.00 -43.43
C ASN A 30 45.35 18.02 -41.98
N LEU A 31 46.13 18.16 -40.89
CA LEU A 31 47.60 18.33 -40.76
C LEU A 31 48.14 17.83 -39.38
N SER A 32 49.33 17.20 -39.40
CA SER A 32 50.38 17.05 -38.35
C SER A 32 50.04 16.90 -36.83
N PHE A 33 50.61 15.85 -36.21
CA PHE A 33 50.71 15.67 -34.75
C PHE A 33 51.84 16.50 -34.08
N ARG A 34 51.64 16.89 -32.81
CA ARG A 34 52.65 16.73 -31.74
C ARG A 34 52.00 16.51 -30.36
N ARG A 35 52.79 16.04 -29.38
CA ARG A 35 52.36 15.37 -28.13
C ARG A 35 52.70 16.21 -26.89
N VAL A 36 51.77 16.29 -25.92
CA VAL A 36 52.00 16.77 -24.54
C VAL A 36 51.28 15.83 -23.55
N SER A 37 51.82 15.69 -22.33
CA SER A 37 51.42 14.69 -21.32
C SER A 37 50.41 15.21 -20.29
N PRO A 38 49.64 14.33 -19.60
CA PRO A 38 48.72 14.73 -18.53
C PRO A 38 49.32 14.60 -17.12
N LEU A 39 49.11 15.62 -16.28
CA LEU A 39 49.18 15.64 -14.80
C LEU A 39 48.37 16.90 -14.37
N SER A 40 47.74 17.01 -13.20
CA SER A 40 47.58 16.10 -12.06
C SER A 40 46.27 16.39 -11.30
N SER A 41 45.72 15.39 -10.61
CA SER A 41 44.62 15.58 -9.65
C SER A 41 45.03 16.45 -8.45
N LEU A 42 44.12 17.28 -7.93
CA LEU A 42 44.21 17.84 -6.58
C LEU A 42 43.40 16.97 -5.61
N ARG A 43 44.12 16.22 -4.78
CA ARG A 43 43.56 15.32 -3.76
C ARG A 43 43.54 16.01 -2.40
N THR A 44 42.49 15.78 -1.61
CA THR A 44 42.41 16.21 -0.22
C THR A 44 43.20 15.26 0.69
N SER A 45 44.05 15.83 1.55
CA SER A 45 44.58 15.17 2.75
C SER A 45 45.07 16.21 3.75
N LEU A 46 44.67 16.07 5.02
CA LEU A 46 45.43 16.64 6.12
C LEU A 46 46.73 15.86 6.27
N ASP A 47 47.84 16.56 6.51
CA ASP A 47 48.75 16.27 7.63
C ASP A 47 49.86 17.33 7.68
N CYS A 48 50.10 17.88 8.88
CA CYS A 48 51.22 18.78 9.16
C CYS A 48 51.58 18.71 10.64
N VAL A 49 52.82 18.29 10.92
CA VAL A 49 53.33 18.09 12.29
C VAL A 49 54.38 19.16 12.61
N TYR A 50 54.07 19.96 13.63
CA TYR A 50 55.01 20.63 14.55
C TYR A 50 55.95 21.73 14.02
N ASN A 51 55.64 22.99 14.37
CA ASN A 51 56.44 23.70 15.37
C ASN A 51 55.68 24.87 16.03
N GLY A 52 56.15 25.32 17.20
CA GLY A 52 55.39 26.21 18.08
C GLY A 52 55.54 27.72 17.81
N GLY A 53 54.49 28.49 18.14
CA GLY A 53 54.51 29.96 18.14
C GLY A 53 53.13 30.57 18.41
N VAL A 54 52.88 31.06 19.62
CA VAL A 54 51.58 31.68 19.99
C VAL A 54 51.57 33.16 19.60
N ALA A 55 50.72 33.52 18.63
CA ALA A 55 50.37 34.90 18.31
C ALA A 55 48.85 35.06 18.15
N LYS A 56 48.31 36.22 18.53
CA LYS A 56 46.85 36.47 18.56
C LYS A 56 46.30 36.67 17.15
N GLY A 57 45.09 36.16 16.92
CA GLY A 57 44.51 36.05 15.57
C GLY A 57 44.07 37.37 14.93
N ALA A 58 44.03 37.38 13.60
CA ALA A 58 43.34 38.36 12.78
C ALA A 58 42.13 37.68 12.11
N PRO A 59 40.96 38.35 11.97
CA PRO A 59 39.80 37.77 11.31
C PRO A 59 40.05 37.63 9.80
N VAL A 60 39.78 36.43 9.27
CA VAL A 60 39.86 36.16 7.82
C VAL A 60 38.81 37.00 7.09
N ARG A 61 39.25 38.06 6.40
CA ARG A 61 38.40 38.86 5.51
C ARG A 61 38.06 38.04 4.26
N LEU A 62 36.87 37.44 4.22
CA LEU A 62 36.29 36.92 2.98
C LEU A 62 36.08 38.10 2.00
N PRO A 63 36.75 38.12 0.83
CA PRO A 63 36.83 39.34 0.00
C PRO A 63 35.63 39.55 -0.94
N PHE A 64 34.57 38.74 -0.80
CA PHE A 64 33.38 38.79 -1.65
C PHE A 64 32.10 38.61 -0.84
N VAL A 65 31.11 39.46 -1.09
CA VAL A 65 29.71 39.23 -0.70
C VAL A 65 28.94 38.89 -1.97
N VAL A 66 28.24 37.76 -1.95
CA VAL A 66 27.38 37.31 -3.07
C VAL A 66 25.93 37.35 -2.62
N ILE A 67 25.24 38.43 -2.99
CA ILE A 67 23.79 38.54 -2.80
C ILE A 67 23.12 37.89 -4.00
N ARG A 68 22.36 36.82 -3.77
CA ARG A 68 21.49 36.21 -4.79
C ARG A 68 20.09 36.80 -4.65
N SER A 69 19.67 37.58 -5.64
CA SER A 69 18.23 37.81 -5.88
C SER A 69 17.68 36.65 -6.73
N PRO A 70 16.36 36.56 -6.98
CA PRO A 70 15.79 35.50 -7.81
C PRO A 70 16.26 35.50 -9.29
N THR A 71 16.82 36.61 -9.76
CA THR A 71 17.16 36.85 -11.18
C THR A 71 18.65 37.08 -11.44
N GLU A 72 19.42 37.61 -10.49
CA GLU A 72 20.85 37.92 -10.68
C GLU A 72 21.73 37.59 -9.46
N ALA A 73 23.02 37.37 -9.74
CA ALA A 73 24.07 37.10 -8.76
C ALA A 73 25.20 38.13 -8.87
N SER A 74 24.94 39.34 -8.37
CA SER A 74 25.96 40.40 -8.30
C SER A 74 27.08 40.03 -7.32
N ARG A 75 28.33 40.20 -7.75
CA ARG A 75 29.52 40.07 -6.89
C ARG A 75 29.89 41.44 -6.36
N PHE A 76 29.99 41.57 -5.04
CA PHE A 76 30.37 42.82 -4.38
C PHE A 76 31.73 42.70 -3.69
N PHE A 77 32.57 43.72 -3.88
CA PHE A 77 33.85 43.90 -3.19
C PHE A 77 33.71 44.93 -2.06
N TRP A 78 34.27 44.64 -0.88
CA TRP A 78 34.22 45.52 0.29
C TRP A 78 35.51 46.34 0.41
N ALA A 79 35.48 47.59 -0.04
CA ALA A 79 36.62 48.51 -0.05
C ALA A 79 36.81 49.25 1.29
N GLY A 80 36.57 48.56 2.42
CA GLY A 80 36.71 49.11 3.77
C GLY A 80 35.54 50.01 4.22
N ASN A 81 35.27 51.07 3.45
CA ASN A 81 34.26 52.09 3.77
C ASN A 81 33.09 52.14 2.77
N CYS A 82 33.13 51.37 1.67
CA CYS A 82 32.04 51.26 0.71
C CYS A 82 31.99 49.87 0.04
N LEU A 83 30.81 49.53 -0.49
CA LEU A 83 30.54 48.29 -1.21
C LEU A 83 30.47 48.60 -2.72
N GLN A 84 31.32 47.98 -3.54
CA GLN A 84 31.34 48.18 -4.99
C GLN A 84 30.86 46.92 -5.72
N VAL A 85 30.01 47.11 -6.74
CA VAL A 85 29.62 46.04 -7.69
C VAL A 85 30.77 45.79 -8.65
N VAL A 86 31.08 44.52 -8.91
CA VAL A 86 32.00 44.11 -9.99
C VAL A 86 31.21 43.31 -11.02
N THR A 87 30.89 43.94 -12.14
CA THR A 87 30.29 43.28 -13.31
C THR A 87 31.33 42.43 -14.04
N VAL A 88 30.96 41.20 -14.40
CA VAL A 88 31.80 40.34 -15.24
C VAL A 88 31.50 40.69 -16.70
N ASP A 89 32.20 41.69 -17.22
CA ASP A 89 32.84 41.67 -18.54
C ASP A 89 33.59 42.99 -18.80
N GLY A 90 34.79 42.89 -19.36
CA GLY A 90 35.63 44.03 -19.71
C GLY A 90 35.43 44.44 -21.17
N GLY A 91 34.41 45.26 -21.44
CA GLY A 91 34.12 45.76 -22.79
C GLY A 91 33.44 47.12 -22.77
N THR A 92 34.00 48.10 -23.50
CA THR A 92 33.36 49.40 -23.74
C THR A 92 32.23 49.25 -24.75
N ALA A 93 31.07 49.85 -24.45
CA ALA A 93 29.93 49.86 -25.37
C ALA A 93 30.25 50.65 -26.66
N VAL A 94 29.88 50.08 -27.81
CA VAL A 94 29.79 50.77 -29.10
C VAL A 94 28.49 50.33 -29.77
N ASP A 95 27.67 51.33 -30.09
CA ASP A 95 26.54 51.43 -31.02
C ASP A 95 25.59 50.25 -31.28
N ALA A 96 24.30 50.56 -31.27
CA ALA A 96 23.22 49.65 -31.58
C ALA A 96 22.55 50.03 -32.91
N GLU A 97 22.61 49.14 -33.90
CA GLU A 97 21.51 48.96 -34.84
C GLU A 97 20.83 47.62 -34.54
N VAL A 98 19.49 47.65 -34.47
CA VAL A 98 18.66 46.52 -34.05
C VAL A 98 17.45 46.48 -34.95
N ASP A 99 17.36 45.42 -35.76
CA ASP A 99 16.11 45.00 -36.37
C ASP A 99 15.12 44.62 -35.27
N PHE A 100 13.95 45.26 -35.28
CA PHE A 100 13.10 45.39 -34.10
C PHE A 100 12.19 44.17 -33.89
N ASP A 101 11.67 43.59 -34.97
CA ASP A 101 10.70 42.48 -34.91
C ASP A 101 11.35 41.17 -34.42
N ASP A 102 12.52 40.82 -34.95
CA ASP A 102 13.21 39.57 -34.57
C ASP A 102 13.64 39.62 -33.08
N LYS A 103 14.01 40.80 -32.56
CA LYS A 103 14.32 40.96 -31.13
C LYS A 103 13.08 40.78 -30.25
N VAL A 104 11.91 41.30 -30.64
CA VAL A 104 10.65 41.07 -29.92
C VAL A 104 10.26 39.59 -29.98
N LEU A 105 10.34 38.94 -31.14
CA LEU A 105 9.99 37.52 -31.30
C LEU A 105 10.91 36.62 -30.45
N ARG A 106 12.23 36.89 -30.43
CA ARG A 106 13.21 36.18 -29.59
C ARG A 106 13.01 36.44 -28.11
N VAL A 107 12.70 37.67 -27.69
CA VAL A 107 12.43 38.00 -26.27
C VAL A 107 11.14 37.32 -25.80
N CYS A 108 10.04 37.43 -26.56
CA CYS A 108 8.80 36.71 -26.27
C CYS A 108 9.02 35.19 -26.25
N GLY A 109 9.76 34.64 -27.21
CA GLY A 109 10.15 33.23 -27.23
C GLY A 109 10.96 32.80 -26.00
N SER A 110 11.90 33.63 -25.55
CA SER A 110 12.72 33.37 -24.36
C SER A 110 11.88 33.43 -23.07
N VAL A 111 11.02 34.45 -22.92
CA VAL A 111 10.13 34.60 -21.76
C VAL A 111 9.10 33.46 -21.70
N VAL A 112 8.49 33.09 -22.83
CA VAL A 112 7.57 31.93 -22.91
C VAL A 112 8.32 30.62 -22.59
N ARG A 113 9.55 30.45 -23.08
CA ARG A 113 10.40 29.30 -22.76
C ARG A 113 10.73 29.23 -21.27
N GLU A 114 11.11 30.33 -20.64
CA GLU A 114 11.44 30.39 -19.22
C GLU A 114 10.21 30.24 -18.31
N PHE A 115 9.05 30.74 -18.74
CA PHE A 115 7.78 30.58 -18.04
C PHE A 115 7.27 29.14 -18.10
N LEU A 116 7.32 28.48 -19.27
CA LEU A 116 6.78 27.13 -19.47
C LEU A 116 7.74 26.00 -19.14
N ILE A 117 9.06 26.16 -19.31
CA ILE A 117 10.05 25.08 -19.10
C ILE A 117 10.73 25.26 -17.72
N PRO A 118 10.75 24.23 -16.86
CA PRO A 118 11.45 24.30 -15.57
C PRO A 118 12.96 24.30 -15.72
N ARG A 119 13.67 24.95 -14.78
CA ARG A 119 15.14 24.89 -14.72
C ARG A 119 15.58 23.51 -14.20
N GLY A 120 16.61 22.92 -14.80
CA GLY A 120 17.18 21.63 -14.37
C GLY A 120 16.35 20.38 -14.71
N VAL A 121 15.73 20.31 -15.89
CA VAL A 121 14.99 19.13 -16.37
C VAL A 121 15.80 18.24 -17.31
N THR A 122 15.48 16.95 -17.38
CA THR A 122 16.07 16.03 -18.37
C THR A 122 15.66 16.43 -19.80
N GLY A 123 16.54 16.22 -20.78
CA GLY A 123 16.35 16.71 -22.16
C GLY A 123 15.04 16.25 -22.83
N ASN A 124 14.55 15.06 -22.45
CA ASN A 124 13.31 14.47 -22.98
C ASN A 124 12.04 15.22 -22.55
N TYR A 125 12.13 16.12 -21.55
CA TYR A 125 11.01 16.94 -21.09
C TYR A 125 10.42 17.82 -22.19
N VAL A 126 11.23 18.33 -23.12
CA VAL A 126 10.74 19.21 -24.20
C VAL A 126 9.85 18.44 -25.17
N GLU A 127 10.25 17.23 -25.58
CA GLU A 127 9.42 16.36 -26.42
C GLU A 127 8.16 15.90 -25.68
N TYR A 128 8.29 15.54 -24.39
CA TYR A 128 7.12 15.26 -23.54
C TYR A 128 6.12 16.43 -23.52
N VAL A 129 6.59 17.68 -23.42
CA VAL A 129 5.72 18.88 -23.42
C VAL A 129 5.06 19.11 -24.79
N LYS A 130 5.73 18.86 -25.92
CA LYS A 130 5.11 18.90 -27.26
C LYS A 130 3.96 17.90 -27.38
N TRP A 131 4.17 16.66 -26.96
CA TRP A 131 3.14 15.63 -27.01
C TRP A 131 2.00 15.87 -25.99
N LYS A 132 2.33 16.45 -24.83
CA LYS A 132 1.36 16.92 -23.83
C LYS A 132 0.49 18.08 -24.36
N LEU A 133 1.04 19.01 -25.15
CA LEU A 133 0.28 20.05 -25.84
C LEU A 133 -0.77 19.43 -26.77
N LEU A 134 -0.34 18.53 -27.66
CA LEU A 134 -1.24 17.85 -28.60
C LEU A 134 -2.37 17.12 -27.86
N HIS A 135 -2.01 16.26 -26.90
CA HIS A 135 -2.93 15.56 -26.01
C HIS A 135 -3.93 16.53 -25.36
N ARG A 136 -3.46 17.56 -24.66
CA ARG A 136 -4.35 18.40 -23.84
C ARG A 136 -5.27 19.28 -24.66
N VAL A 137 -4.83 19.81 -25.81
CA VAL A 137 -5.67 20.58 -26.74
C VAL A 137 -6.83 19.74 -27.26
N PHE A 138 -6.57 18.54 -27.78
CA PHE A 138 -7.62 17.67 -28.30
C PHE A 138 -8.53 17.11 -27.19
N SER A 139 -7.98 16.76 -26.03
CA SER A 139 -8.76 16.27 -24.88
C SER A 139 -9.69 17.35 -24.30
N SER A 140 -9.22 18.61 -24.22
CA SER A 140 -10.05 19.77 -23.84
C SER A 140 -11.17 20.01 -24.85
N ALA A 141 -10.86 20.02 -26.15
CA ALA A 141 -11.86 20.24 -27.20
C ALA A 141 -12.94 19.14 -27.22
N LEU A 142 -12.53 17.86 -27.07
CA LEU A 142 -13.42 16.72 -26.88
C LEU A 142 -14.35 16.88 -25.67
N GLN A 143 -13.84 17.39 -24.56
CA GLN A 143 -14.62 17.61 -23.34
C GLN A 143 -15.70 18.69 -23.52
N VAL A 144 -15.44 19.75 -24.30
CA VAL A 144 -16.46 20.76 -24.66
C VAL A 144 -17.59 20.14 -25.50
N LEU A 145 -17.24 19.41 -26.57
CA LEU A 145 -18.22 18.79 -27.48
C LEU A 145 -19.13 17.79 -26.75
N ALA A 146 -18.57 16.95 -25.88
CA ALA A 146 -19.36 16.05 -25.03
C ALA A 146 -20.25 16.79 -24.02
N THR A 147 -19.74 17.87 -23.42
CA THR A 147 -20.52 18.69 -22.47
C THR A 147 -21.72 19.35 -23.15
N GLN A 148 -21.55 19.85 -24.38
CA GLN A 148 -22.63 20.44 -25.18
C GLN A 148 -23.70 19.39 -25.55
N ALA A 149 -23.28 18.20 -25.98
CA ALA A 149 -24.18 17.07 -26.24
C ALA A 149 -24.96 16.66 -24.98
N MET A 150 -24.30 16.56 -23.82
CA MET A 150 -24.94 16.29 -22.53
C MET A 150 -25.99 17.35 -22.18
N PHE A 151 -25.70 18.64 -22.36
CA PHE A 151 -26.69 19.71 -22.12
C PHE A 151 -27.89 19.63 -23.06
N THR A 152 -27.66 19.32 -24.34
CA THR A 152 -28.74 19.08 -25.33
C THR A 152 -29.61 17.90 -24.91
N ALA A 153 -29.01 16.80 -24.45
CA ALA A 153 -29.72 15.60 -23.99
C ALA A 153 -30.51 15.82 -22.69
N MET A 154 -30.08 16.76 -21.82
CA MET A 154 -30.83 17.17 -20.62
C MET A 154 -32.00 18.12 -20.93
N GLY A 155 -32.18 18.56 -22.18
CA GLY A 155 -33.26 19.47 -22.57
C GLY A 155 -33.07 20.92 -22.13
N VAL A 156 -31.84 21.32 -21.76
CA VAL A 156 -31.51 22.71 -21.40
C VAL A 156 -31.62 23.57 -22.66
N GLY A 157 -32.76 24.26 -22.79
CA GLY A 157 -33.18 24.95 -24.02
C GLY A 157 -34.65 24.75 -24.38
N PHE A 158 -35.32 23.75 -23.79
CA PHE A 158 -36.77 23.54 -23.90
C PHE A 158 -37.48 23.82 -22.58
N SER A 159 -38.55 24.60 -22.62
CA SER A 159 -39.24 25.18 -21.45
C SER A 159 -40.13 24.21 -20.64
N SER A 160 -39.87 22.91 -20.69
CA SER A 160 -40.74 21.84 -20.18
C SER A 160 -40.06 20.83 -19.25
N SER A 161 -38.74 20.89 -19.05
CA SER A 161 -38.04 20.03 -18.09
C SER A 161 -38.08 20.62 -16.68
N LEU A 162 -38.53 19.83 -15.69
CA LEU A 162 -38.63 20.29 -14.30
C LEU A 162 -37.21 20.48 -13.70
N PRO A 163 -36.81 21.70 -13.26
CA PRO A 163 -35.42 21.96 -12.84
C PRO A 163 -34.93 21.04 -11.72
N SER A 164 -35.80 20.70 -10.77
CA SER A 164 -35.51 19.77 -9.66
C SER A 164 -35.15 18.35 -10.15
N ALA A 165 -35.87 17.82 -11.14
CA ALA A 165 -35.61 16.50 -11.69
C ALA A 165 -34.28 16.44 -12.46
N ALA A 166 -33.95 17.51 -13.21
CA ALA A 166 -32.65 17.66 -13.85
C ALA A 166 -31.51 17.73 -12.81
N ALA A 167 -31.69 18.52 -11.74
CA ALA A 167 -30.72 18.65 -10.66
C ALA A 167 -30.48 17.32 -9.90
N LEU A 168 -31.54 16.55 -9.60
CA LEU A 168 -31.42 15.25 -8.95
C LEU A 168 -30.64 14.24 -9.81
N ASN A 169 -30.95 14.16 -11.12
CA ASN A 169 -30.20 13.33 -12.06
C ASN A 169 -28.71 13.73 -12.14
N TRP A 170 -28.43 15.04 -12.14
CA TRP A 170 -27.07 15.58 -12.18
C TRP A 170 -26.28 15.28 -10.90
N VAL A 171 -26.88 15.49 -9.72
CA VAL A 171 -26.28 15.16 -8.41
C VAL A 171 -26.04 13.66 -8.26
N LEU A 172 -26.97 12.80 -8.70
CA LEU A 172 -26.80 11.35 -8.67
C LEU A 172 -25.63 10.91 -9.57
N LYS A 173 -25.54 11.47 -10.79
CA LYS A 173 -24.45 11.23 -11.74
C LYS A 173 -23.08 11.58 -11.16
N ASP A 174 -22.97 12.74 -10.52
CA ASP A 174 -21.70 13.23 -9.96
C ASP A 174 -21.35 12.60 -8.60
N GLY A 175 -22.34 12.27 -7.78
CA GLY A 175 -22.15 11.53 -6.52
C GLY A 175 -21.59 10.12 -6.78
N ILE A 176 -22.22 9.37 -7.68
CA ILE A 176 -21.74 8.02 -8.06
C ILE A 176 -20.35 8.09 -8.71
N GLY A 177 -20.10 9.08 -9.59
CA GLY A 177 -18.78 9.28 -10.20
C GLY A 177 -17.68 9.60 -9.17
N ARG A 178 -17.97 10.37 -8.12
CA ARG A 178 -17.01 10.63 -7.03
C ARG A 178 -16.78 9.39 -6.17
N LEU A 179 -17.84 8.65 -5.83
CA LEU A 179 -17.75 7.41 -5.06
C LEU A 179 -16.94 6.33 -5.79
N SER A 180 -17.16 6.14 -7.08
CA SER A 180 -16.42 5.16 -7.89
C SER A 180 -14.93 5.48 -7.96
N ARG A 181 -14.55 6.77 -8.06
CA ARG A 181 -13.16 7.22 -7.94
C ARG A 181 -12.55 6.84 -6.59
N CYS A 182 -13.26 7.03 -5.47
CA CYS A 182 -12.74 6.65 -4.15
C CYS A 182 -12.50 5.13 -4.05
N ILE A 183 -13.48 4.32 -4.47
CA ILE A 183 -13.38 2.85 -4.47
C ILE A 183 -12.24 2.36 -5.38
N TYR A 184 -12.13 2.93 -6.58
CA TYR A 184 -11.06 2.59 -7.54
C TYR A 184 -9.66 2.95 -7.00
N THR A 185 -9.53 4.13 -6.38
CA THR A 185 -8.26 4.56 -5.78
C THR A 185 -7.86 3.64 -4.62
N ALA A 186 -8.79 3.32 -3.72
CA ALA A 186 -8.53 2.46 -2.57
C ALA A 186 -8.22 1.00 -2.96
N SER A 187 -8.87 0.47 -4.00
CA SER A 187 -8.66 -0.92 -4.44
C SER A 187 -7.44 -1.11 -5.34
N LEU A 188 -7.05 -0.09 -6.12
CA LEU A 188 -6.05 -0.25 -7.19
C LEU A 188 -4.77 0.60 -7.05
N ALA A 189 -4.60 1.34 -5.94
CA ALA A 189 -3.41 2.18 -5.68
C ALA A 189 -2.08 1.49 -6.03
N SER A 190 -1.84 0.29 -5.50
CA SER A 190 -0.60 -0.49 -5.71
C SER A 190 -0.32 -0.93 -7.16
N ALA A 191 -1.29 -0.82 -8.07
CA ALA A 191 -1.08 -1.08 -9.50
C ALA A 191 -0.53 0.15 -10.24
N PHE A 192 -0.74 1.37 -9.73
CA PHE A 192 -0.27 2.60 -10.37
C PHE A 192 1.26 2.71 -10.37
N ASP A 193 1.92 2.26 -9.30
CA ASP A 193 3.37 2.35 -9.17
C ASP A 193 4.10 1.30 -10.01
N THR A 194 3.56 0.08 -10.10
CA THR A 194 4.20 -1.03 -10.81
C THR A 194 4.06 -0.96 -12.33
N ASN A 195 2.94 -0.43 -12.84
CA ASN A 195 2.60 -0.44 -14.27
C ASN A 195 2.21 0.95 -14.81
N LEU A 196 2.80 2.02 -14.26
CA LEU A 196 2.42 3.42 -14.48
C LEU A 196 2.01 3.78 -15.91
N LYS A 197 2.88 3.55 -16.91
CA LYS A 197 2.61 3.89 -18.32
C LYS A 197 1.37 3.18 -18.86
N ARG A 198 1.26 1.86 -18.60
CA ARG A 198 0.16 1.01 -19.03
C ARG A 198 -1.16 1.45 -18.40
N VAL A 199 -1.20 1.64 -17.09
CA VAL A 199 -2.44 2.02 -16.40
C VAL A 199 -2.87 3.43 -16.80
N ARG A 200 -1.94 4.37 -16.98
CA ARG A 200 -2.21 5.73 -17.45
C ARG A 200 -2.72 5.78 -18.90
N PHE A 201 -2.15 4.97 -19.80
CA PHE A 201 -2.66 4.86 -21.17
C PHE A 201 -4.05 4.22 -21.21
N THR A 202 -4.23 3.06 -20.56
CA THR A 202 -5.51 2.33 -20.49
C THR A 202 -6.63 3.19 -19.89
N THR A 203 -6.35 3.96 -18.83
CA THR A 203 -7.36 4.87 -18.25
C THR A 203 -7.64 6.10 -19.12
N SER A 204 -6.74 6.48 -20.02
CA SER A 204 -7.00 7.53 -21.02
C SER A 204 -7.82 7.00 -22.20
N VAL A 205 -7.65 5.73 -22.59
CA VAL A 205 -8.58 5.03 -23.49
C VAL A 205 -9.99 4.97 -22.89
N LEU A 206 -10.13 4.69 -21.59
CA LEU A 206 -11.42 4.75 -20.89
C LEU A 206 -12.01 6.17 -20.84
N PHE A 207 -11.18 7.21 -20.69
CA PHE A 207 -11.63 8.61 -20.76
C PHE A 207 -12.18 8.95 -22.14
N VAL A 208 -11.44 8.66 -23.21
CA VAL A 208 -11.88 8.93 -24.59
C VAL A 208 -13.14 8.14 -24.93
N ALA A 209 -13.22 6.85 -24.55
CA ALA A 209 -14.43 6.05 -24.70
C ALA A 209 -15.64 6.66 -23.95
N SER A 210 -15.42 7.23 -22.76
CA SER A 210 -16.48 7.90 -21.98
C SER A 210 -16.96 9.22 -22.59
N ILE A 211 -16.10 9.93 -23.32
CA ILE A 211 -16.46 11.10 -24.12
C ILE A 211 -17.38 10.68 -25.27
N GLY A 212 -17.04 9.61 -25.99
CA GLY A 212 -17.92 9.05 -27.03
C GLY A 212 -19.26 8.57 -26.48
N LEU A 213 -19.27 7.98 -25.27
CA LEU A 213 -20.48 7.54 -24.59
C LEU A 213 -21.39 8.73 -24.20
N GLU A 214 -20.80 9.85 -23.76
CA GLU A 214 -21.54 11.08 -23.45
C GLU A 214 -22.05 11.80 -24.72
N LEU A 215 -21.28 11.76 -25.81
CA LEU A 215 -21.69 12.25 -27.14
C LEU A 215 -22.90 11.50 -27.72
N LEU A 216 -23.13 10.25 -27.30
CA LEU A 216 -24.30 9.44 -27.68
C LEU A 216 -25.55 9.72 -26.83
N THR A 217 -25.49 10.60 -25.82
CA THR A 217 -26.67 10.92 -24.99
C THR A 217 -27.84 11.57 -25.75
N PRO A 218 -27.67 12.46 -26.77
CA PRO A 218 -28.79 13.02 -27.51
C PRO A 218 -29.54 11.98 -28.35
N THR A 219 -28.83 10.94 -28.84
CA THR A 219 -29.42 9.85 -29.63
C THR A 219 -30.22 8.84 -28.81
N PHE A 220 -30.00 8.77 -27.49
CA PHE A 220 -30.72 7.84 -26.60
C PHE A 220 -31.30 8.52 -25.35
N PRO A 221 -32.24 9.50 -25.46
CA PRO A 221 -32.75 10.24 -24.30
C PRO A 221 -33.38 9.35 -23.21
N ARG A 222 -34.05 8.26 -23.62
CA ARG A 222 -34.63 7.27 -22.67
C ARG A 222 -33.59 6.56 -21.80
N CYS A 223 -32.33 6.52 -22.24
CA CYS A 223 -31.21 5.90 -21.52
C CYS A 223 -30.24 6.93 -20.94
N PHE A 224 -30.57 8.23 -21.00
CA PHE A 224 -29.70 9.36 -20.64
C PHE A 224 -28.94 9.13 -19.32
N LEU A 225 -29.67 8.84 -18.23
CA LEU A 225 -29.08 8.73 -16.89
C LEU A 225 -28.08 7.56 -16.80
N LEU A 226 -28.40 6.40 -17.40
CA LEU A 226 -27.51 5.24 -17.43
C LEU A 226 -26.24 5.54 -18.26
N LEU A 227 -26.42 6.15 -19.43
CA LEU A 227 -25.31 6.46 -20.34
C LEU A 227 -24.37 7.52 -19.74
N ALA A 228 -24.94 8.58 -19.16
CA ALA A 228 -24.20 9.65 -18.50
C ALA A 228 -23.54 9.22 -17.17
N THR A 229 -24.14 8.30 -16.40
CA THR A 229 -23.50 7.76 -15.18
C THR A 229 -22.29 6.89 -15.52
N ILE A 230 -22.41 5.97 -16.49
CA ILE A 230 -21.29 5.13 -16.94
C ILE A 230 -20.15 5.99 -17.52
N ALA A 231 -20.49 7.03 -18.29
CA ALA A 231 -19.52 8.00 -18.79
C ALA A 231 -18.79 8.71 -17.63
N ASN A 232 -19.53 9.26 -16.66
CA ASN A 232 -18.96 10.03 -15.55
C ASN A 232 -18.11 9.16 -14.60
N ILE A 233 -18.51 7.91 -14.34
CA ILE A 233 -17.71 6.92 -13.61
C ILE A 233 -16.35 6.74 -14.30
N SER A 234 -16.36 6.54 -15.62
CA SER A 234 -15.15 6.31 -16.42
C SER A 234 -14.23 7.54 -16.45
N LYS A 235 -14.79 8.76 -16.58
CA LYS A 235 -14.05 10.02 -16.46
C LYS A 235 -13.37 10.17 -15.10
N GLN A 236 -14.10 9.88 -14.02
CA GLN A 236 -13.63 10.04 -12.65
C GLN A 236 -12.56 9.01 -12.26
N ILE A 237 -12.67 7.77 -12.76
CA ILE A 237 -11.63 6.73 -12.68
C ILE A 237 -10.36 7.19 -13.40
N SER A 238 -10.48 7.77 -14.60
CA SER A 238 -9.32 8.29 -15.33
C SER A 238 -8.65 9.47 -14.63
N LEU A 239 -9.45 10.42 -14.10
CA LEU A 239 -8.94 11.52 -13.29
C LEU A 239 -8.19 11.03 -12.04
N ALA A 240 -8.65 9.95 -11.39
CA ALA A 240 -7.97 9.34 -10.26
C ALA A 240 -6.58 8.81 -10.65
N CYS A 241 -6.49 8.03 -11.73
CA CYS A 241 -5.21 7.51 -12.23
C CYS A 241 -4.28 8.64 -12.71
N TYR A 242 -4.80 9.63 -13.42
CA TYR A 242 -4.04 10.81 -13.85
C TYR A 242 -3.40 11.54 -12.67
N LEU A 243 -4.14 11.75 -11.57
CA LEU A 243 -3.66 12.42 -10.37
C LEU A 243 -2.60 11.58 -9.62
N ALA A 244 -2.84 10.29 -9.44
CA ALA A 244 -1.87 9.40 -8.78
C ALA A 244 -0.55 9.32 -9.56
N THR A 245 -0.62 9.07 -10.87
CA THR A 245 0.57 8.90 -11.73
C THR A 245 1.32 10.20 -12.03
N ARG A 246 0.69 11.37 -11.89
CA ARG A 246 1.30 12.69 -12.16
C ARG A 246 2.61 12.90 -11.41
N SER A 247 2.67 12.56 -10.12
CA SER A 247 3.84 12.83 -9.28
C SER A 247 5.09 12.09 -9.77
N ALA A 248 4.98 10.77 -9.99
CA ALA A 248 6.08 9.95 -10.49
C ALA A 248 6.51 10.33 -11.93
N VAL A 249 5.58 10.81 -12.77
CA VAL A 249 5.93 11.38 -14.09
C VAL A 249 6.74 12.67 -13.94
N HIS A 250 6.37 13.57 -13.01
CA HIS A 250 7.17 14.78 -12.76
C HIS A 250 8.55 14.44 -12.18
N GLN A 251 8.62 13.46 -11.27
CA GLN A 251 9.88 12.98 -10.69
C GLN A 251 10.85 12.44 -11.76
N SER A 252 10.36 11.77 -12.82
CA SER A 252 11.23 11.26 -13.89
C SER A 252 11.91 12.33 -14.75
N PHE A 253 11.50 13.60 -14.61
CA PHE A 253 12.12 14.74 -15.28
C PHE A 253 12.99 15.60 -14.36
N ALA A 254 13.02 15.31 -13.05
CA ALA A 254 13.84 16.01 -12.07
C ALA A 254 15.31 15.56 -12.14
N ILE A 255 16.23 16.52 -12.04
CA ILE A 255 17.68 16.27 -11.90
C ILE A 255 18.14 16.54 -10.45
N GLY A 256 17.28 17.14 -9.62
CA GLY A 256 17.52 17.38 -8.19
C GLY A 256 16.21 17.76 -7.49
N ASP A 257 16.28 18.59 -6.45
CA ASP A 257 15.12 19.01 -5.63
C ASP A 257 14.19 20.04 -6.33
N ASN A 258 13.95 19.90 -7.63
CA ASN A 258 13.13 20.80 -8.46
C ASN A 258 11.72 20.27 -8.79
N LEU A 259 11.28 19.17 -8.15
CA LEU A 259 9.93 18.59 -8.32
C LEU A 259 8.79 19.63 -8.17
N GLY A 260 8.96 20.60 -7.26
CA GLY A 260 8.00 21.69 -7.04
C GLY A 260 7.87 22.62 -8.25
N GLU A 261 8.99 23.08 -8.82
CA GLU A 261 8.98 23.94 -10.02
C GLU A 261 8.40 23.19 -11.23
N ILE A 262 8.83 21.94 -11.43
CA ILE A 262 8.32 21.05 -12.48
C ILE A 262 6.80 20.91 -12.35
N SER A 263 6.29 20.69 -11.14
CA SER A 263 4.86 20.51 -10.88
C SER A 263 4.04 21.78 -11.10
N ALA A 264 4.55 22.94 -10.68
CA ALA A 264 3.91 24.24 -10.86
C ALA A 264 3.83 24.62 -12.34
N LYS A 265 4.96 24.60 -13.06
CA LYS A 265 5.00 24.86 -14.51
C LYS A 265 4.21 23.82 -15.30
N ALA A 266 4.16 22.57 -14.86
CA ALA A 266 3.27 21.56 -15.45
C ALA A 266 1.78 21.88 -15.25
N GLN A 267 1.37 22.61 -14.20
CA GLN A 267 -0.01 23.12 -14.10
C GLN A 267 -0.24 24.27 -15.07
N ILE A 268 0.66 25.26 -15.11
CA ILE A 268 0.61 26.42 -16.01
C ILE A 268 0.45 25.96 -17.46
N GLN A 269 1.32 25.06 -17.94
CA GLN A 269 1.21 24.41 -19.24
C GLN A 269 -0.18 23.79 -19.47
N THR A 270 -0.72 23.07 -18.48
CA THR A 270 -2.02 22.39 -18.62
C THR A 270 -3.14 23.40 -18.84
N VAL A 271 -3.16 24.51 -18.08
CA VAL A 271 -4.14 25.59 -18.22
C VAL A 271 -4.00 26.30 -19.58
N CYS A 272 -2.78 26.62 -20.01
CA CYS A 272 -2.54 27.23 -21.32
C CYS A 272 -3.01 26.32 -22.48
N PHE A 273 -2.72 25.02 -22.40
CA PHE A 273 -3.12 24.06 -23.43
C PHE A 273 -4.64 23.78 -23.40
N ASP A 274 -5.27 23.86 -22.22
CA ASP A 274 -6.72 23.78 -22.07
C ASP A 274 -7.41 24.95 -22.78
N ILE A 275 -6.93 26.19 -22.60
CA ILE A 275 -7.46 27.38 -23.27
C ILE A 275 -7.38 27.25 -24.80
N LEU A 276 -6.26 26.75 -25.33
CA LEU A 276 -6.11 26.47 -26.76
C LEU A 276 -7.12 25.40 -27.26
N GLY A 277 -7.42 24.39 -26.43
CA GLY A 277 -8.48 23.41 -26.71
C GLY A 277 -9.90 23.99 -26.67
N LEU A 278 -10.17 24.94 -25.76
CA LEU A 278 -11.44 25.68 -25.72
C LEU A 278 -11.62 26.54 -26.98
N MET A 279 -10.55 27.22 -27.43
CA MET A 279 -10.55 27.97 -28.69
C MET A 279 -10.79 27.06 -29.90
N LEU A 280 -10.14 25.89 -29.93
CA LEU A 280 -10.35 24.88 -30.99
C LEU A 280 -11.82 24.40 -31.02
N ALA A 281 -12.42 24.12 -29.87
CA ALA A 281 -13.84 23.71 -29.80
C ALA A 281 -14.79 24.83 -30.24
N ALA A 282 -14.53 26.09 -29.87
CA ALA A 282 -15.33 27.23 -30.32
C ALA A 282 -15.25 27.40 -31.85
N LEU A 283 -14.05 27.32 -32.43
CA LEU A 283 -13.85 27.37 -33.89
C LEU A 283 -14.53 26.21 -34.62
N VAL A 284 -14.44 24.99 -34.08
CA VAL A 284 -15.18 23.84 -34.60
C VAL A 284 -16.69 24.13 -34.60
N ASN A 285 -17.25 24.56 -33.46
CA ASN A 285 -18.68 24.82 -33.32
C ASN A 285 -19.18 25.88 -34.33
N MET A 286 -18.46 26.99 -34.51
CA MET A 286 -18.80 28.00 -35.53
C MET A 286 -18.83 27.42 -36.95
N CYS A 287 -17.90 26.51 -37.28
CA CYS A 287 -17.90 25.80 -38.55
C CYS A 287 -19.07 24.79 -38.69
N ILE A 288 -19.54 24.18 -37.60
CA ILE A 288 -20.74 23.32 -37.61
C ILE A 288 -22.00 24.16 -37.83
N GLU A 289 -22.16 25.28 -37.12
CA GLU A 289 -23.35 26.14 -37.21
C GLU A 289 -23.55 26.71 -38.62
N ASN A 290 -22.46 27.08 -39.30
CA ASN A 290 -22.49 27.53 -40.69
C ASN A 290 -23.03 26.44 -41.66
N HIS A 291 -22.93 25.16 -41.29
CA HIS A 291 -23.40 24.01 -42.07
C HIS A 291 -24.63 23.32 -41.46
N ARG A 292 -25.58 24.13 -40.96
CA ARG A 292 -26.82 23.74 -40.24
C ARG A 292 -27.62 22.55 -40.78
N ARG A 293 -27.52 22.18 -42.07
CA ARG A 293 -28.16 20.99 -42.66
C ARG A 293 -27.45 19.64 -42.38
N GLN A 294 -26.20 19.63 -41.91
CA GLN A 294 -25.43 18.41 -41.60
C GLN A 294 -25.10 18.23 -40.11
N GLN A 295 -25.61 19.13 -39.25
CA GLN A 295 -25.28 19.29 -37.83
C GLN A 295 -25.31 17.99 -36.99
N ALA A 296 -26.27 17.09 -37.25
CA ALA A 296 -26.43 15.85 -36.49
C ALA A 296 -25.39 14.76 -36.80
N GLY A 297 -24.82 14.73 -38.01
CA GLY A 297 -23.83 13.72 -38.41
C GLY A 297 -22.39 14.12 -38.12
N LEU A 298 -22.09 15.42 -38.25
CA LEU A 298 -20.71 15.94 -38.25
C LEU A 298 -19.96 15.67 -36.93
N HIS A 299 -20.66 15.71 -35.80
CA HIS A 299 -20.09 15.39 -34.48
C HIS A 299 -19.52 13.96 -34.40
N TYR A 300 -20.20 12.98 -35.00
CA TYR A 300 -19.76 11.58 -35.03
C TYR A 300 -18.58 11.33 -36.00
N LEU A 301 -18.31 12.27 -36.91
CA LEU A 301 -17.16 12.24 -37.83
C LEU A 301 -15.94 12.97 -37.24
N ILE A 302 -16.14 14.05 -36.48
CA ILE A 302 -15.06 14.78 -35.80
C ILE A 302 -14.53 13.99 -34.59
N TYR A 303 -15.42 13.37 -33.79
CA TYR A 303 -15.07 12.60 -32.60
C TYR A 303 -13.94 11.57 -32.82
N PRO A 304 -14.00 10.63 -33.79
CA PRO A 304 -12.97 9.61 -33.96
C PRO A 304 -11.61 10.18 -34.35
N PHE A 305 -11.57 11.29 -35.11
CA PHE A 305 -10.32 11.97 -35.44
C PHE A 305 -9.70 12.64 -34.20
N PHE A 306 -10.49 13.39 -33.43
CA PHE A 306 -10.02 14.04 -32.20
C PHE A 306 -9.60 13.00 -31.14
N ALA A 307 -10.35 11.90 -31.02
CA ALA A 307 -10.04 10.76 -30.17
C ALA A 307 -8.71 10.10 -30.55
N ALA A 308 -8.44 9.92 -31.86
CA ALA A 308 -7.17 9.39 -32.33
C ALA A 308 -6.00 10.33 -32.02
N MET A 309 -6.17 11.65 -32.19
CA MET A 309 -5.14 12.64 -31.87
C MET A 309 -4.86 12.72 -30.36
N ASP A 310 -5.89 12.66 -29.50
CA ASP A 310 -5.76 12.63 -28.04
C ASP A 310 -4.96 11.40 -27.57
N LEU A 311 -5.36 10.21 -28.04
CA LEU A 311 -4.69 8.94 -27.70
C LEU A 311 -3.26 8.85 -28.27
N PHE A 312 -3.02 9.36 -29.48
CA PHE A 312 -1.68 9.43 -30.06
C PHE A 312 -0.76 10.39 -29.27
N GLY A 313 -1.28 11.56 -28.90
CA GLY A 313 -0.57 12.54 -28.08
C GLY A 313 -0.12 11.97 -26.74
N ILE A 314 -1.01 11.31 -26.00
CA ILE A 314 -0.61 10.69 -24.72
C ILE A 314 0.31 9.47 -24.93
N TYR A 315 0.11 8.65 -25.96
CA TYR A 315 0.99 7.51 -26.26
C TYR A 315 2.44 7.97 -26.49
N GLN A 316 2.64 8.95 -27.37
CA GLN A 316 3.97 9.50 -27.65
C GLN A 316 4.54 10.23 -26.44
N GLY A 317 3.73 10.97 -25.68
CA GLY A 317 4.14 11.56 -24.41
C GLY A 317 4.69 10.52 -23.43
N LEU A 318 4.01 9.37 -23.27
CA LEU A 318 4.43 8.30 -22.36
C LEU A 318 5.69 7.55 -22.81
N LYS A 319 6.04 7.55 -24.10
CA LYS A 319 7.33 7.00 -24.57
C LYS A 319 8.53 7.77 -23.99
N HIS A 320 8.41 9.09 -23.88
CA HIS A 320 9.45 10.00 -23.40
C HIS A 320 9.56 10.08 -21.86
N VAL A 321 8.70 9.36 -21.11
CA VAL A 321 8.72 9.29 -19.64
C VAL A 321 9.65 8.13 -19.21
N HIS A 322 10.89 8.46 -18.85
CA HIS A 322 11.92 7.47 -18.50
C HIS A 322 11.99 7.27 -16.98
N LEU A 323 11.29 6.26 -16.47
CA LEU A 323 11.16 6.00 -15.04
C LEU A 323 12.42 5.32 -14.46
N GLN A 324 13.15 6.04 -13.61
CA GLN A 324 14.37 5.57 -12.92
C GLN A 324 14.11 4.53 -11.81
N THR A 325 12.87 4.42 -11.33
CA THR A 325 12.51 3.46 -10.27
C THR A 325 12.40 2.05 -10.84
N LEU A 326 13.07 1.10 -10.19
CA LEU A 326 13.02 -0.30 -10.59
C LEU A 326 11.65 -0.90 -10.24
N THR A 327 11.04 -1.57 -11.21
CA THR A 327 9.97 -2.56 -11.00
C THR A 327 10.52 -3.92 -11.42
N LYS A 328 9.90 -5.02 -10.98
CA LYS A 328 10.32 -6.37 -11.41
C LYS A 328 10.44 -6.49 -12.94
N ASP A 329 9.42 -6.04 -13.69
CA ASP A 329 9.42 -6.17 -15.15
C ASP A 329 10.55 -5.34 -15.82
N ARG A 330 10.89 -4.15 -15.28
CA ARG A 330 12.07 -3.38 -15.75
C ARG A 330 13.38 -4.06 -15.38
N LEU A 331 13.48 -4.59 -14.16
CA LEU A 331 14.66 -5.28 -13.67
C LEU A 331 14.92 -6.57 -14.46
N GLU A 332 13.88 -7.34 -14.81
CA GLU A 332 13.98 -8.53 -15.66
C GLU A 332 14.54 -8.21 -17.06
N ILE A 333 14.19 -7.04 -17.63
CA ILE A 333 14.74 -6.54 -18.90
C ILE A 333 16.23 -6.18 -18.77
N ILE A 334 16.61 -5.49 -17.69
CA ILE A 334 18.00 -5.11 -17.40
C ILE A 334 18.87 -6.37 -17.21
N LEU A 335 18.42 -7.31 -16.38
CA LEU A 335 19.11 -8.56 -16.08
C LEU A 335 19.28 -9.44 -17.32
N SER A 336 18.25 -9.53 -18.17
CA SER A 336 18.36 -10.30 -19.42
C SER A 336 19.37 -9.65 -20.38
N THR A 337 19.35 -8.31 -20.52
CA THR A 337 20.32 -7.58 -21.36
C THR A 337 21.76 -7.67 -20.80
N TRP A 338 21.93 -7.67 -19.47
CA TRP A 338 23.22 -7.91 -18.82
C TRP A 338 23.77 -9.31 -19.12
N ILE A 339 22.93 -10.34 -18.98
CA ILE A 339 23.29 -11.75 -19.23
C ILE A 339 23.62 -12.00 -20.72
N GLU A 340 22.93 -11.33 -21.64
CA GLU A 340 23.08 -11.50 -23.08
C GLU A 340 24.22 -10.64 -23.68
N CYS A 341 24.42 -9.41 -23.18
CA CYS A 341 25.29 -8.41 -23.80
C CYS A 341 26.36 -7.78 -22.89
N GLY A 342 26.41 -8.12 -21.59
CA GLY A 342 27.44 -7.64 -20.65
C GLY A 342 27.36 -6.16 -20.24
N TYR A 343 26.27 -5.45 -20.59
CA TYR A 343 26.05 -4.05 -20.24
C TYR A 343 24.67 -3.82 -19.61
N VAL A 344 24.52 -2.72 -18.89
CA VAL A 344 23.27 -2.30 -18.25
C VAL A 344 22.54 -1.33 -19.18
N SER A 345 21.32 -1.67 -19.60
CA SER A 345 20.51 -0.76 -20.42
C SER A 345 20.15 0.52 -19.66
N SER A 346 20.17 1.64 -20.37
CA SER A 346 19.69 2.93 -19.87
C SER A 346 18.17 2.93 -19.59
N PRO A 347 17.68 3.85 -18.75
CA PRO A 347 16.23 4.08 -18.59
C PRO A 347 15.51 4.42 -19.90
N ALA A 348 16.20 4.86 -20.95
CA ALA A 348 15.63 5.11 -22.27
C ALA A 348 15.36 3.81 -23.05
N GLU A 349 16.35 2.91 -23.15
CA GLU A 349 16.20 1.61 -23.81
C GLU A 349 15.13 0.75 -23.11
N VAL A 350 15.14 0.73 -21.77
CA VAL A 350 14.12 0.02 -21.00
C VAL A 350 12.75 0.67 -21.18
N SER A 351 12.68 2.01 -21.31
CA SER A 351 11.43 2.72 -21.60
C SER A 351 10.77 2.26 -22.91
N GLU A 352 11.57 1.99 -23.94
CA GLU A 352 11.11 1.48 -25.23
C GLU A 352 10.72 -0.01 -25.16
N LYS A 353 11.50 -0.84 -24.46
CA LYS A 353 11.21 -2.26 -24.22
C LYS A 353 9.94 -2.48 -23.35
N GLU A 354 9.55 -1.52 -22.49
CA GLU A 354 8.46 -1.67 -21.49
C GLU A 354 7.03 -1.76 -22.07
N GLY A 355 6.79 -1.26 -23.29
CA GLY A 355 5.56 -1.51 -24.07
C GLY A 355 4.24 -0.96 -23.49
N VAL A 356 3.84 0.24 -23.93
CA VAL A 356 2.65 1.00 -23.46
C VAL A 356 1.28 0.37 -23.84
N ASN A 357 1.27 -0.62 -24.74
CA ASN A 357 0.06 -1.13 -25.42
C ASN A 357 -1.03 -1.69 -24.48
N PHE A 358 -2.31 -1.47 -24.84
CA PHE A 358 -3.49 -1.84 -24.03
C PHE A 358 -3.58 -3.34 -23.75
N LEU A 359 -3.50 -4.19 -24.79
CA LEU A 359 -3.31 -5.62 -24.58
C LEU A 359 -1.89 -5.83 -24.06
N GLY A 360 -1.78 -6.32 -22.82
CA GLY A 360 -0.53 -6.76 -22.20
C GLY A 360 0.00 -8.02 -22.87
N VAL A 361 0.44 -7.92 -24.12
CA VAL A 361 1.22 -8.94 -24.81
C VAL A 361 2.62 -8.94 -24.20
N LYS A 362 2.73 -9.47 -22.97
CA LYS A 362 3.95 -10.19 -22.61
C LYS A 362 4.12 -11.25 -23.69
N GLY A 363 5.28 -11.27 -24.34
CA GLY A 363 5.61 -12.32 -25.30
C GLY A 363 5.43 -13.70 -24.66
N LYS A 364 5.33 -14.75 -25.48
CA LYS A 364 5.30 -16.12 -24.97
C LYS A 364 6.69 -16.51 -24.45
N CYS A 365 7.12 -15.91 -23.34
CA CYS A 365 8.33 -16.28 -22.64
C CYS A 365 8.14 -17.68 -22.09
N SER A 366 8.84 -18.66 -22.66
CA SER A 366 9.09 -19.93 -21.98
C SER A 366 9.80 -19.63 -20.66
N TRP A 367 9.41 -20.31 -19.59
CA TRP A 367 9.92 -20.08 -18.22
C TRP A 367 9.73 -18.62 -17.72
N PRO A 368 8.48 -18.14 -17.55
CA PRO A 368 8.23 -16.85 -16.93
C PRO A 368 8.65 -16.88 -15.45
N ILE A 369 9.23 -15.78 -14.98
CA ILE A 369 9.65 -15.62 -13.58
C ILE A 369 8.50 -14.97 -12.79
N ARG A 370 8.18 -15.54 -11.62
CA ARG A 370 7.22 -15.03 -10.64
C ARG A 370 7.93 -14.68 -9.34
N ILE A 371 7.46 -13.64 -8.66
CA ILE A 371 7.83 -13.35 -7.27
C ILE A 371 6.60 -13.60 -6.39
N GLY A 372 6.82 -14.12 -5.18
CA GLY A 372 5.81 -14.33 -4.14
C GLY A 372 5.93 -15.72 -3.52
N CYS A 373 4.94 -16.14 -2.74
CA CYS A 373 4.96 -17.44 -2.07
C CYS A 373 4.41 -18.60 -2.94
N LEU A 374 4.77 -19.81 -2.55
CA LEU A 374 4.24 -21.07 -3.09
C LEU A 374 2.70 -21.12 -2.96
N ASN A 375 2.02 -21.64 -3.98
CA ASN A 375 0.58 -21.89 -3.95
C ASN A 375 0.30 -23.37 -3.67
N PRO A 376 -0.38 -23.76 -2.57
CA PRO A 376 -0.63 -25.16 -2.22
C PRO A 376 -1.55 -25.91 -3.21
N LYS A 377 -2.08 -25.24 -4.25
CA LYS A 377 -2.90 -25.85 -5.32
C LYS A 377 -2.13 -26.16 -6.61
N ASP A 378 -0.94 -25.58 -6.77
CA ASP A 378 -0.03 -25.83 -7.89
C ASP A 378 0.94 -26.97 -7.54
N GLN A 379 1.43 -27.68 -8.55
CA GLN A 379 2.28 -28.85 -8.34
C GLN A 379 3.75 -28.45 -8.33
N ILE A 380 4.46 -28.79 -7.26
CA ILE A 380 5.89 -28.55 -7.06
C ILE A 380 6.65 -29.85 -7.43
N PRO A 381 7.65 -29.82 -8.32
CA PRO A 381 8.50 -30.98 -8.59
C PRO A 381 9.28 -31.44 -7.36
N MET A 382 9.54 -32.75 -7.21
CA MET A 382 10.28 -33.29 -6.05
C MET A 382 11.69 -32.69 -5.91
N TRP A 383 12.38 -32.41 -7.02
CA TRP A 383 13.69 -31.73 -7.02
C TRP A 383 13.60 -30.27 -6.55
N SER A 384 12.51 -29.57 -6.87
CA SER A 384 12.22 -28.24 -6.30
C SER A 384 11.88 -28.31 -4.81
N MET A 385 11.15 -29.35 -4.36
CA MET A 385 10.88 -29.59 -2.94
C MET A 385 12.16 -29.85 -2.14
N LYS A 386 13.11 -30.63 -2.69
CA LYS A 386 14.42 -30.84 -2.07
C LYS A 386 15.27 -29.56 -2.02
N THR A 387 15.12 -28.68 -3.00
CA THR A 387 15.74 -27.33 -2.97
C THR A 387 15.20 -26.52 -1.79
N ILE A 388 13.90 -26.62 -1.50
CA ILE A 388 13.26 -25.96 -0.34
C ILE A 388 13.74 -26.55 1.00
N GLN A 389 14.04 -27.86 1.04
CA GLN A 389 14.60 -28.52 2.22
C GLN A 389 16.07 -28.15 2.52
N CYS A 390 16.78 -27.53 1.57
CA CYS A 390 18.18 -27.12 1.73
C CYS A 390 18.36 -25.63 2.08
N ILE A 391 17.28 -24.86 2.27
CA ILE A 391 17.34 -23.43 2.58
C ILE A 391 17.78 -23.24 4.04
N THR A 392 18.77 -22.38 4.29
CA THR A 392 19.30 -22.10 5.63
C THR A 392 18.78 -20.79 6.21
N ASN A 393 19.05 -20.56 7.50
CA ASN A 393 18.79 -19.28 8.16
C ASN A 393 19.67 -18.11 7.65
N GLU A 394 20.63 -18.35 6.75
CA GLU A 394 21.41 -17.31 6.05
C GLU A 394 20.79 -16.93 4.70
N ASP A 395 19.92 -17.77 4.12
CA ASP A 395 19.32 -17.49 2.81
C ASP A 395 18.15 -16.50 2.94
N TYR A 396 18.28 -15.35 2.26
CA TYR A 396 17.27 -14.28 2.21
C TYR A 396 16.20 -14.48 1.12
N TYR A 397 16.37 -15.49 0.26
CA TYR A 397 15.43 -15.85 -0.79
C TYR A 397 15.68 -17.31 -1.22
N PHE A 398 14.75 -17.91 -1.97
CA PHE A 398 14.98 -19.16 -2.69
C PHE A 398 14.33 -19.16 -4.08
N VAL A 399 14.87 -19.98 -4.99
CA VAL A 399 14.36 -20.15 -6.36
C VAL A 399 13.95 -21.61 -6.58
N CYS A 400 12.74 -21.83 -7.07
CA CYS A 400 12.21 -23.15 -7.41
C CYS A 400 11.35 -23.11 -8.68
N VAL A 401 10.87 -24.26 -9.15
CA VAL A 401 9.91 -24.36 -10.26
C VAL A 401 8.53 -24.74 -9.72
N GLU A 402 7.47 -24.13 -10.25
CA GLU A 402 6.08 -24.49 -9.99
C GLU A 402 5.32 -24.72 -11.30
N PHE A 403 4.39 -25.68 -11.33
CA PHE A 403 3.52 -25.95 -12.48
C PHE A 403 2.16 -25.26 -12.34
N PHE A 404 2.03 -24.09 -12.95
CA PHE A 404 0.81 -23.30 -12.89
C PHE A 404 -0.33 -23.91 -13.72
N LYS A 405 -1.51 -24.07 -13.12
CA LYS A 405 -2.75 -24.47 -13.82
C LYS A 405 -3.45 -23.26 -14.43
N GLY A 406 -3.17 -23.01 -15.72
CA GLY A 406 -3.81 -21.92 -16.46
C GLY A 406 -5.32 -22.11 -16.69
N LEU A 407 -6.01 -21.01 -17.05
CA LEU A 407 -7.44 -21.02 -17.41
C LEU A 407 -7.76 -21.94 -18.60
N LYS A 408 -6.78 -22.15 -19.48
CA LYS A 408 -6.73 -23.32 -20.38
C LYS A 408 -5.92 -24.41 -19.67
N ARG A 409 -6.47 -25.62 -19.52
CA ARG A 409 -5.97 -26.78 -18.73
C ARG A 409 -4.53 -27.28 -19.02
N THR A 410 -3.74 -26.61 -19.87
CA THR A 410 -2.32 -26.92 -20.05
C THR A 410 -1.53 -26.47 -18.83
N ARG A 411 -0.75 -27.39 -18.23
CA ARG A 411 0.27 -27.03 -17.23
C ARG A 411 1.29 -26.13 -17.90
N LYS A 412 1.82 -25.14 -17.18
CA LYS A 412 2.99 -24.38 -17.62
C LYS A 412 4.03 -24.30 -16.50
N PRO A 413 5.30 -24.61 -16.78
CA PRO A 413 6.36 -24.36 -15.82
C PRO A 413 6.61 -22.86 -15.68
N SER A 414 6.81 -22.42 -14.44
CA SER A 414 7.23 -21.07 -14.08
C SER A 414 8.31 -21.14 -13.00
N ILE A 415 9.25 -20.20 -13.04
CA ILE A 415 10.31 -20.07 -12.04
C ILE A 415 9.77 -19.15 -10.94
N LEU A 416 9.67 -19.66 -9.71
CA LEU A 416 9.25 -18.89 -8.55
C LEU A 416 10.48 -18.43 -7.76
N LEU A 417 10.57 -17.12 -7.52
CA LEU A 417 11.44 -16.50 -6.53
C LEU A 417 10.61 -16.17 -5.28
N SER A 418 10.85 -16.89 -4.19
CA SER A 418 10.30 -16.58 -2.87
C SER A 418 11.31 -15.74 -2.08
N ILE A 419 10.85 -14.67 -1.42
CA ILE A 419 11.70 -13.69 -0.71
C ILE A 419 11.40 -13.75 0.79
N ARG A 420 12.41 -13.66 1.65
CA ARG A 420 12.25 -13.71 3.11
C ARG A 420 11.82 -12.36 3.70
N GLU A 421 11.19 -12.40 4.87
CA GLU A 421 11.10 -11.23 5.76
C GLU A 421 12.52 -10.66 6.06
N GLY A 422 12.65 -9.34 6.11
CA GLY A 422 13.94 -8.65 6.28
C GLY A 422 14.82 -8.52 5.02
N ALA A 423 14.53 -9.24 3.91
CA ALA A 423 15.38 -9.18 2.71
C ALA A 423 15.30 -7.81 1.97
N GLU A 424 16.43 -7.09 1.96
CA GLU A 424 16.64 -5.82 1.25
C GLU A 424 16.66 -5.93 -0.29
N ALA A 425 16.67 -4.77 -0.97
CA ALA A 425 16.71 -4.67 -2.45
C ALA A 425 17.88 -5.44 -3.11
N VAL A 426 19.04 -5.52 -2.47
CA VAL A 426 20.21 -6.28 -2.98
C VAL A 426 19.85 -7.77 -3.15
N HIS A 427 19.19 -8.37 -2.16
CA HIS A 427 18.75 -9.76 -2.19
C HIS A 427 17.68 -10.01 -3.27
N ILE A 428 16.82 -9.02 -3.54
CA ILE A 428 15.81 -9.09 -4.60
C ILE A 428 16.46 -9.07 -5.99
N ILE A 429 17.51 -8.25 -6.18
CA ILE A 429 18.32 -8.23 -7.41
C ILE A 429 19.08 -9.55 -7.57
N MET A 430 19.72 -10.04 -6.50
CA MET A 430 20.43 -11.32 -6.47
C MET A 430 19.53 -12.49 -6.89
N GLY A 431 18.36 -12.63 -6.25
CA GLY A 431 17.41 -13.70 -6.55
C GLY A 431 16.80 -13.62 -7.95
N LEU A 432 16.54 -12.40 -8.46
CA LEU A 432 16.11 -12.22 -9.85
C LEU A 432 17.23 -12.54 -10.85
N LEU A 433 18.48 -12.19 -10.55
CA LEU A 433 19.63 -12.51 -11.40
C LEU A 433 19.87 -14.02 -11.45
N GLN A 434 19.81 -14.71 -10.30
CA GLN A 434 19.86 -16.18 -10.24
C GLN A 434 18.69 -16.81 -11.02
N ALA A 435 17.46 -16.31 -10.86
CA ALA A 435 16.31 -16.80 -11.64
C ALA A 435 16.48 -16.58 -13.15
N CYS A 436 17.13 -15.48 -13.59
CA CYS A 436 17.46 -15.26 -14.99
C CYS A 436 18.59 -16.19 -15.51
N TYR A 437 19.59 -16.51 -14.68
CA TYR A 437 20.61 -17.52 -15.02
C TYR A 437 20.01 -18.93 -15.13
N ILE A 438 19.16 -19.33 -14.18
CA ILE A 438 18.42 -20.59 -14.22
C ILE A 438 17.55 -20.64 -15.48
N ARG A 439 16.83 -19.56 -15.82
CA ARG A 439 16.07 -19.45 -17.07
C ARG A 439 16.94 -19.69 -18.30
N ARG A 440 18.13 -19.07 -18.38
CA ARG A 440 19.06 -19.29 -19.51
C ARG A 440 19.51 -20.75 -19.60
N ALA A 441 19.84 -21.38 -18.48
CA ALA A 441 20.26 -22.79 -18.44
C ALA A 441 19.14 -23.76 -18.89
N LEU A 442 17.89 -23.48 -18.49
CA LEU A 442 16.71 -24.25 -18.90
C LEU A 442 16.40 -24.07 -20.39
N LEU A 443 16.46 -22.84 -20.92
CA LEU A 443 16.23 -22.54 -22.34
C LEU A 443 17.25 -23.20 -23.27
N MET A 444 18.53 -23.25 -22.87
CA MET A 444 19.59 -23.96 -23.64
C MET A 444 19.33 -25.46 -23.78
N ASN A 445 18.52 -26.05 -22.90
CA ASN A 445 18.17 -27.46 -22.86
C ASN A 445 16.66 -27.71 -23.00
N SER A 446 15.91 -26.82 -23.67
CA SER A 446 14.44 -26.78 -23.61
C SER A 446 13.77 -28.13 -23.92
N SER A 447 14.22 -28.84 -24.96
CA SER A 447 13.68 -30.15 -25.35
C SER A 447 13.86 -31.22 -24.26
N ARG A 448 15.00 -31.24 -23.57
CA ARG A 448 15.27 -32.19 -22.47
C ARG A 448 14.37 -31.89 -21.27
N TRP A 449 14.21 -30.62 -20.91
CA TRP A 449 13.36 -30.21 -19.79
C TRP A 449 11.87 -30.36 -20.09
N GLU A 450 11.42 -30.12 -21.32
CA GLU A 450 10.02 -30.34 -21.73
C GLU A 450 9.61 -31.81 -21.56
N ILE A 451 10.47 -32.77 -21.95
CA ILE A 451 10.23 -34.21 -21.74
C ILE A 451 10.15 -34.55 -20.24
N ILE A 452 11.11 -34.10 -19.43
CA ILE A 452 11.13 -34.34 -17.96
C ILE A 452 9.86 -33.80 -17.27
N ILE A 453 9.28 -32.71 -17.80
CA ILE A 453 8.07 -32.07 -17.29
C ILE A 453 6.80 -32.85 -17.67
N GLU A 454 6.75 -33.48 -18.85
CA GLU A 454 5.61 -34.30 -19.27
C GLU A 454 5.62 -35.69 -18.62
N GLU A 455 6.78 -36.33 -18.50
CA GLU A 455 6.91 -37.67 -17.88
C GLU A 455 6.71 -37.64 -16.36
N ASN A 456 6.93 -36.49 -15.71
CA ASN A 456 6.64 -36.23 -14.29
C ASN A 456 7.38 -37.16 -13.29
N ASN A 457 8.28 -38.03 -13.78
CA ASN A 457 9.15 -38.93 -13.03
C ASN A 457 10.55 -38.32 -12.88
N ALA A 458 10.97 -38.04 -11.65
CA ALA A 458 12.34 -37.61 -11.38
C ALA A 458 13.26 -38.82 -11.18
N SER A 459 14.21 -39.04 -12.09
CA SER A 459 15.37 -39.89 -11.82
C SER A 459 16.43 -39.09 -11.05
N ASP A 460 17.29 -39.76 -10.28
CA ASP A 460 18.33 -39.07 -9.48
C ASP A 460 19.22 -38.15 -10.34
N SER A 461 19.53 -38.56 -11.58
CA SER A 461 20.28 -37.74 -12.54
C SER A 461 19.60 -36.39 -12.86
N THR A 462 18.25 -36.30 -12.86
CA THR A 462 17.55 -35.02 -13.05
C THR A 462 17.62 -34.12 -11.81
N MET A 463 17.77 -34.72 -10.63
CA MET A 463 17.90 -34.02 -9.36
C MET A 463 19.32 -33.49 -9.16
N GLU A 464 20.33 -34.25 -9.57
CA GLU A 464 21.73 -33.79 -9.65
C GLU A 464 21.85 -32.61 -10.62
N ASP A 465 21.39 -32.77 -11.88
CA ASP A 465 21.39 -31.69 -12.89
C ASP A 465 20.68 -30.41 -12.40
N TRP A 466 19.52 -30.54 -11.74
CA TRP A 466 18.83 -29.38 -11.18
C TRP A 466 19.64 -28.69 -10.08
N SER A 467 20.22 -29.45 -9.14
CA SER A 467 21.03 -28.87 -8.06
C SER A 467 22.26 -28.13 -8.60
N VAL A 468 22.92 -28.68 -9.63
CA VAL A 468 24.04 -28.05 -10.34
C VAL A 468 23.61 -26.75 -11.04
N ILE A 469 22.41 -26.71 -11.65
CA ILE A 469 21.88 -25.49 -12.28
C ILE A 469 21.57 -24.40 -11.25
N VAL A 470 20.93 -24.75 -10.13
CA VAL A 470 20.60 -23.78 -9.07
C VAL A 470 21.86 -23.18 -8.45
N GLU A 471 22.83 -24.03 -8.11
CA GLU A 471 24.08 -23.64 -7.46
C GLU A 471 25.00 -22.83 -8.38
N ASN A 472 25.16 -23.23 -9.65
CA ASN A 472 25.87 -22.41 -10.63
C ASN A 472 25.18 -21.07 -10.89
N GLY A 473 23.84 -21.03 -10.81
CA GLY A 473 23.05 -19.81 -10.83
C GLY A 473 23.32 -18.90 -9.63
N LYS A 474 23.41 -19.47 -8.41
CA LYS A 474 23.71 -18.74 -7.16
C LYS A 474 25.10 -18.09 -7.25
N ARG A 475 26.15 -18.88 -7.51
CA ARG A 475 27.54 -18.42 -7.64
C ARG A 475 27.72 -17.37 -8.74
N SER A 476 27.01 -17.52 -9.87
CA SER A 476 27.07 -16.54 -10.96
C SER A 476 26.40 -15.22 -10.58
N ALA A 477 25.28 -15.26 -9.85
CA ALA A 477 24.64 -14.05 -9.35
C ALA A 477 25.53 -13.35 -8.30
N GLU A 478 26.08 -14.10 -7.33
CA GLU A 478 26.93 -13.58 -6.26
C GLU A 478 28.17 -12.86 -6.80
N ARG A 479 28.81 -13.42 -7.83
CA ARG A 479 29.96 -12.81 -8.53
C ARG A 479 29.58 -11.50 -9.25
N ASP A 480 28.41 -11.45 -9.89
CA ASP A 480 28.08 -10.40 -10.85
C ASP A 480 27.28 -9.24 -10.25
N VAL A 481 26.53 -9.46 -9.15
CA VAL A 481 25.72 -8.43 -8.48
C VAL A 481 26.50 -7.15 -8.12
N PRO A 482 27.74 -7.19 -7.58
CA PRO A 482 28.45 -5.97 -7.22
C PRO A 482 28.69 -5.03 -8.42
N SER A 483 29.23 -5.55 -9.52
CA SER A 483 29.47 -4.76 -10.74
C SER A 483 28.17 -4.38 -11.46
N LEU A 484 27.13 -5.22 -11.38
CA LEU A 484 25.80 -4.90 -11.88
C LEU A 484 25.19 -3.71 -11.13
N ILE A 485 25.24 -3.71 -9.79
CA ILE A 485 24.68 -2.63 -8.96
C ILE A 485 25.44 -1.32 -9.20
N GLU A 486 26.77 -1.36 -9.28
CA GLU A 486 27.61 -0.21 -9.60
C GLU A 486 27.18 0.41 -10.95
N LYS A 487 27.18 -0.38 -12.03
CA LYS A 487 26.74 0.06 -13.37
C LYS A 487 25.28 0.51 -13.42
N MET A 488 24.40 -0.07 -12.60
CA MET A 488 23.01 0.39 -12.49
C MET A 488 22.94 1.80 -11.88
N VAL A 489 23.74 2.11 -10.85
CA VAL A 489 23.83 3.46 -10.29
C VAL A 489 24.46 4.44 -11.28
N GLU A 490 25.54 4.05 -11.99
CA GLU A 490 26.15 4.87 -13.06
C GLU A 490 25.15 5.24 -14.16
N MET A 491 24.32 4.27 -14.58
CA MET A 491 23.28 4.46 -15.60
C MET A 491 22.01 5.16 -15.07
N GLY A 492 22.01 5.63 -13.81
CA GLY A 492 20.95 6.45 -13.23
C GLY A 492 19.74 5.69 -12.70
N TRP A 493 19.86 4.40 -12.38
CA TRP A 493 18.78 3.61 -11.77
C TRP A 493 18.71 3.80 -10.25
N MET A 494 17.49 3.94 -9.71
CA MET A 494 17.28 4.01 -8.27
C MET A 494 17.26 2.61 -7.63
N VAL A 495 18.46 2.06 -7.39
CA VAL A 495 18.65 0.68 -6.90
C VAL A 495 18.09 0.43 -5.50
N LYS A 496 18.04 1.45 -4.62
CA LYS A 496 17.67 1.30 -3.20
C LYS A 496 16.23 0.79 -2.96
N ASN A 497 15.29 1.15 -3.83
CA ASN A 497 13.86 0.85 -3.64
C ASN A 497 13.28 0.19 -4.91
N ILE A 498 12.86 -1.07 -4.80
CA ILE A 498 12.25 -1.84 -5.88
C ILE A 498 10.74 -1.91 -5.66
N LEU A 499 9.97 -1.45 -6.64
CA LEU A 499 8.50 -1.48 -6.63
C LEU A 499 8.00 -2.87 -7.05
N LEU A 500 7.52 -3.63 -6.07
CA LEU A 500 6.85 -4.92 -6.22
C LEU A 500 5.33 -4.76 -6.06
N SER A 501 4.53 -5.56 -6.77
CA SER A 501 3.06 -5.57 -6.60
C SER A 501 2.63 -6.26 -5.30
N LYS A 502 1.38 -6.10 -4.87
CA LYS A 502 0.85 -6.72 -3.62
C LYS A 502 1.08 -8.24 -3.55
N GLN A 503 1.05 -8.94 -4.68
CA GLN A 503 1.30 -10.38 -4.79
C GLN A 503 2.79 -10.75 -4.71
N GLU A 504 3.67 -9.83 -5.07
CA GLU A 504 5.12 -9.99 -5.11
C GLU A 504 5.79 -9.45 -3.82
N GLN A 505 5.06 -8.65 -3.03
CA GLN A 505 5.44 -8.21 -1.69
C GLN A 505 5.25 -9.31 -0.62
N ILE A 506 4.57 -10.41 -0.94
CA ILE A 506 4.37 -11.53 0.00
C ILE A 506 5.71 -12.23 0.24
N ARG A 507 6.09 -12.37 1.50
CA ARG A 507 7.37 -12.94 1.94
C ARG A 507 7.16 -14.19 2.77
N TYR A 508 8.15 -15.08 2.79
CA TYR A 508 8.21 -16.19 3.74
C TYR A 508 8.97 -15.78 5.00
N LYS A 509 8.72 -16.50 6.09
CA LYS A 509 9.47 -16.42 7.35
C LYS A 509 9.78 -17.85 7.76
N PHE A 510 10.98 -18.10 8.29
CA PHE A 510 11.17 -19.31 9.09
C PHE A 510 10.37 -19.14 10.37
N MET A 511 9.58 -20.15 10.75
CA MET A 511 9.09 -20.22 12.12
C MET A 511 10.33 -20.48 12.98
N ALA A 512 10.70 -19.52 13.83
CA ALA A 512 11.85 -19.66 14.69
C ALA A 512 11.60 -20.80 15.69
N GLU A 513 12.66 -21.52 16.07
CA GLU A 513 12.60 -22.57 17.09
C GLU A 513 12.51 -21.97 18.52
N GLU A 514 11.78 -20.86 18.69
CA GLU A 514 11.39 -20.31 19.99
C GLU A 514 10.33 -21.22 20.60
N GLY A 515 10.80 -22.35 21.15
CA GLY A 515 9.97 -23.27 21.90
C GLY A 515 9.35 -22.58 23.11
N HIS A 516 8.03 -22.48 23.14
CA HIS A 516 7.29 -21.88 24.24
C HIS A 516 7.15 -22.90 25.37
N ARG A 517 7.61 -22.55 26.59
CA ARG A 517 7.42 -23.42 27.77
C ARG A 517 5.93 -23.57 28.09
N VAL A 518 5.52 -24.81 28.41
CA VAL A 518 4.15 -25.16 28.76
C VAL A 518 4.12 -25.67 30.20
N THR A 519 3.32 -25.03 31.05
CA THR A 519 3.19 -25.41 32.47
C THR A 519 1.72 -25.56 32.88
N LEU A 520 1.43 -26.55 33.70
CA LEU A 520 0.12 -26.79 34.30
C LEU A 520 0.03 -26.08 35.66
N ASN A 521 -0.85 -25.10 35.79
CA ASN A 521 -1.22 -24.52 37.07
C ASN A 521 -2.28 -25.41 37.74
N VAL A 522 -2.06 -25.76 39.01
CA VAL A 522 -2.94 -26.64 39.81
C VAL A 522 -3.45 -25.89 41.04
N TYR A 523 -4.77 -25.85 41.20
CA TYR A 523 -5.47 -25.15 42.28
C TYR A 523 -6.33 -26.13 43.10
N ASP A 524 -6.48 -25.88 44.40
CA ASP A 524 -7.43 -26.59 45.25
C ASP A 524 -8.68 -25.74 45.51
N LEU A 525 -9.79 -26.10 44.86
CA LEU A 525 -11.08 -25.43 45.03
C LEU A 525 -11.67 -25.58 46.45
N SER A 526 -11.13 -26.48 47.28
CA SER A 526 -11.56 -26.66 48.68
C SER A 526 -10.80 -25.78 49.68
N GLN A 527 -9.73 -25.10 49.25
CA GLN A 527 -8.83 -24.29 50.09
C GLN A 527 -8.36 -25.03 51.36
N GLY A 528 -8.03 -26.32 51.21
CA GLY A 528 -7.55 -27.21 52.28
C GLY A 528 -8.65 -27.99 53.02
N LEU A 529 -9.94 -27.68 52.84
CA LEU A 529 -11.03 -28.39 53.52
C LEU A 529 -11.14 -29.86 53.09
N ALA A 530 -10.88 -30.20 51.82
CA ALA A 530 -10.91 -31.59 51.37
C ALA A 530 -9.90 -32.44 52.15
N ARG A 531 -8.68 -31.92 52.35
CA ARG A 531 -7.63 -32.60 53.14
C ARG A 531 -7.99 -32.79 54.61
N GLN A 532 -8.80 -31.89 55.18
CA GLN A 532 -9.25 -32.00 56.58
C GLN A 532 -10.46 -32.94 56.75
N LEU A 533 -11.40 -32.94 55.79
CA LEU A 533 -12.70 -33.60 55.93
C LEU A 533 -12.81 -34.95 55.21
N SER A 534 -12.03 -35.19 54.15
CA SER A 534 -12.16 -36.39 53.31
C SER A 534 -12.04 -37.71 54.08
N MET A 535 -11.10 -37.82 55.03
CA MET A 535 -10.99 -39.02 55.87
C MET A 535 -12.25 -39.30 56.70
N SER A 536 -12.91 -38.27 57.25
CA SER A 536 -14.11 -38.42 58.09
C SER A 536 -15.39 -38.60 57.29
N PHE A 537 -15.46 -38.10 56.06
CA PHE A 537 -16.67 -38.15 55.23
C PHE A 537 -16.62 -39.21 54.12
N LEU A 538 -15.51 -39.32 53.38
CA LEU A 538 -15.36 -40.25 52.25
C LEU A 538 -14.67 -41.57 52.65
N GLY A 539 -14.11 -41.66 53.86
CA GLY A 539 -13.34 -42.82 54.33
C GLY A 539 -11.95 -42.95 53.70
N LYS A 540 -11.51 -41.93 52.94
CA LYS A 540 -10.21 -41.89 52.23
C LYS A 540 -9.65 -40.47 52.27
N ALA A 541 -8.33 -40.34 52.43
CA ALA A 541 -7.65 -39.05 52.34
C ALA A 541 -7.57 -38.56 50.89
N ILE A 542 -8.01 -37.33 50.65
CA ILE A 542 -7.91 -36.62 49.38
C ILE A 542 -7.22 -35.27 49.65
N GLU A 543 -6.14 -34.96 48.92
CA GLU A 543 -5.33 -33.77 49.17
C GLU A 543 -6.03 -32.44 48.84
N GLY A 544 -6.96 -32.43 47.87
CA GLY A 544 -7.63 -31.22 47.38
C GLY A 544 -8.69 -31.54 46.32
N ILE A 545 -9.52 -30.55 45.94
CA ILE A 545 -10.43 -30.61 44.80
C ILE A 545 -9.75 -29.89 43.63
N TRP A 546 -9.14 -30.66 42.73
CA TRP A 546 -8.25 -30.11 41.71
C TRP A 546 -8.97 -29.40 40.57
N HIS A 547 -8.65 -28.11 40.41
CA HIS A 547 -8.84 -27.36 39.16
C HIS A 547 -7.48 -27.14 38.49
N THR A 548 -7.46 -27.11 37.15
CA THR A 548 -6.24 -26.91 36.38
C THR A 548 -6.43 -25.97 35.20
N GLY A 549 -5.36 -25.25 34.86
CA GLY A 549 -5.22 -24.45 33.65
C GLY A 549 -3.84 -24.63 33.02
N ILE A 550 -3.77 -24.55 31.69
CA ILE A 550 -2.52 -24.63 30.92
C ILE A 550 -1.99 -23.23 30.66
N VAL A 551 -0.75 -22.96 31.06
CA VAL A 551 -0.05 -21.69 30.79
C VAL A 551 0.86 -21.85 29.58
N VAL A 552 0.64 -21.02 28.56
CA VAL A 552 1.45 -20.94 27.32
C VAL A 552 1.20 -19.59 26.62
N TYR A 553 2.17 -19.09 25.84
CA TYR A 553 2.13 -17.77 25.16
C TYR A 553 1.82 -16.56 26.09
N GLY A 554 2.07 -16.68 27.41
CA GLY A 554 1.78 -15.65 28.41
C GLY A 554 0.33 -15.66 28.96
N ASN A 555 -0.54 -16.53 28.42
CA ASN A 555 -1.91 -16.72 28.88
C ASN A 555 -2.07 -18.05 29.62
N GLU A 556 -3.09 -18.12 30.46
CA GLU A 556 -3.56 -19.33 31.13
C GLU A 556 -4.95 -19.70 30.62
N TYR A 557 -5.09 -20.92 30.09
CA TYR A 557 -6.28 -21.44 29.42
C TYR A 557 -6.95 -22.51 30.30
N TYR A 558 -8.27 -22.39 30.50
CA TYR A 558 -9.06 -23.30 31.34
C TYR A 558 -10.50 -23.43 30.83
N PHE A 559 -11.21 -24.49 31.24
CA PHE A 559 -12.61 -24.75 30.86
C PHE A 559 -13.57 -24.51 32.03
N GLY A 560 -14.72 -23.90 31.77
CA GLY A 560 -15.78 -23.64 32.74
C GLY A 560 -17.07 -23.22 32.04
N GLY A 561 -17.35 -21.91 32.01
CA GLY A 561 -18.36 -21.30 31.14
C GLY A 561 -17.90 -21.25 29.68
N GLY A 562 -17.59 -22.41 29.11
CA GLY A 562 -16.86 -22.54 27.84
C GLY A 562 -15.34 -22.46 28.02
N ILE A 563 -14.60 -22.48 26.90
CA ILE A 563 -13.16 -22.23 26.87
C ILE A 563 -12.89 -20.79 27.28
N GLN A 564 -12.09 -20.60 28.32
CA GLN A 564 -11.69 -19.30 28.85
C GLN A 564 -10.16 -19.18 28.84
N HIS A 565 -9.68 -17.94 28.80
CA HIS A 565 -8.28 -17.62 29.04
C HIS A 565 -8.15 -16.29 29.78
N SER A 566 -6.99 -16.08 30.41
CA SER A 566 -6.60 -14.82 31.05
C SER A 566 -5.07 -14.71 31.05
N PRO A 567 -4.49 -13.52 31.26
CA PRO A 567 -3.05 -13.39 31.53
C PRO A 567 -2.60 -14.33 32.65
N ALA A 568 -1.43 -14.95 32.49
CA ALA A 568 -0.94 -15.96 33.43
C ALA A 568 -0.84 -15.40 34.87
N GLY A 569 -1.46 -16.09 35.84
CA GLY A 569 -1.51 -15.63 37.23
C GLY A 569 -2.50 -14.50 37.53
N SER A 570 -3.33 -14.08 36.56
CA SER A 570 -4.48 -13.17 36.80
C SER A 570 -5.83 -13.89 36.70
N THR A 571 -5.86 -15.22 36.84
CA THR A 571 -7.09 -16.00 36.85
C THR A 571 -7.89 -15.74 38.14
N PRO A 572 -9.22 -15.91 38.13
CA PRO A 572 -10.04 -15.67 39.33
C PRO A 572 -9.82 -16.73 40.43
N TYR A 573 -9.07 -17.80 40.15
CA TYR A 573 -8.66 -18.82 41.11
C TYR A 573 -7.45 -18.42 41.98
N GLY A 574 -6.80 -17.29 41.68
CA GLY A 574 -5.72 -16.71 42.48
C GLY A 574 -4.34 -17.31 42.18
N THR A 575 -3.58 -17.63 43.21
CA THR A 575 -2.22 -18.21 43.06
C THR A 575 -2.30 -19.74 43.02
N PRO A 576 -1.67 -20.42 42.04
CA PRO A 576 -1.68 -21.88 41.99
C PRO A 576 -0.92 -22.51 43.17
N LEU A 577 -1.43 -23.64 43.66
CA LEU A 577 -0.84 -24.42 44.75
C LEU A 577 0.40 -25.19 44.28
N ARG A 578 0.38 -25.67 43.04
CA ARG A 578 1.51 -26.32 42.36
C ARG A 578 1.56 -25.83 40.91
N VAL A 579 2.77 -25.62 40.39
CA VAL A 579 3.03 -25.40 38.96
C VAL A 579 3.85 -26.59 38.49
N VAL A 580 3.35 -27.34 37.50
CA VAL A 580 4.00 -28.53 36.95
C VAL A 580 4.50 -28.21 35.55
N GLU A 581 5.79 -28.36 35.30
CA GLU A 581 6.36 -28.20 33.97
C GLU A 581 6.02 -29.42 33.10
N LEU A 582 5.33 -29.20 31.98
CA LEU A 582 4.88 -30.26 31.07
C LEU A 582 5.83 -30.45 29.89
N GLY A 583 6.53 -29.39 29.48
CA GLY A 583 7.49 -29.43 28.39
C GLY A 583 7.61 -28.10 27.66
N THR A 584 7.99 -28.17 26.39
CA THR A 584 8.16 -27.03 25.48
C THR A 584 7.45 -27.34 24.17
N THR A 585 6.66 -26.41 23.66
CA THR A 585 5.90 -26.55 22.41
C THR A 585 6.49 -25.70 21.29
N HIS A 586 6.48 -26.23 20.07
CA HIS A 586 6.81 -25.50 18.84
C HIS A 586 5.55 -25.20 17.99
N VAL A 587 4.36 -25.38 18.55
CA VAL A 587 3.11 -24.95 17.93
C VAL A 587 3.06 -23.42 17.98
N PRO A 588 2.78 -22.72 16.86
CA PRO A 588 2.53 -21.27 16.89
C PRO A 588 1.22 -20.91 17.58
N GLN A 589 1.16 -19.73 18.21
CA GLN A 589 -0.03 -19.26 18.93
C GLN A 589 -1.29 -19.23 18.04
N ASP A 590 -1.18 -18.81 16.78
CA ASP A 590 -2.32 -18.76 15.85
C ASP A 590 -2.83 -20.14 15.44
N ILE A 591 -1.93 -21.13 15.32
CA ILE A 591 -2.30 -22.54 15.11
C ILE A 591 -3.01 -23.09 16.36
N PHE A 592 -2.53 -22.74 17.56
CA PHE A 592 -3.20 -23.13 18.81
C PHE A 592 -4.57 -22.45 18.98
N GLU A 593 -4.72 -21.17 18.63
CA GLU A 593 -6.00 -20.47 18.68
C GLU A 593 -7.01 -21.02 17.66
N MET A 594 -6.56 -21.48 16.48
CA MET A 594 -7.42 -22.23 15.56
C MET A 594 -7.83 -23.60 16.13
N TYR A 595 -6.92 -24.33 16.77
CA TYR A 595 -7.24 -25.60 17.44
C TYR A 595 -8.24 -25.40 18.58
N LEU A 596 -8.09 -24.35 19.40
CA LEU A 596 -9.07 -23.99 20.42
C LEU A 596 -10.45 -23.70 19.82
N GLN A 597 -10.52 -23.06 18.65
CA GLN A 597 -11.78 -22.85 17.92
C GLN A 597 -12.37 -24.16 17.38
N GLU A 598 -11.55 -25.09 16.90
CA GLU A 598 -11.97 -26.42 16.42
C GLU A 598 -12.55 -27.29 17.55
N ILE A 599 -11.91 -27.29 18.74
CA ILE A 599 -12.40 -28.07 19.89
C ILE A 599 -13.51 -27.38 20.67
N SER A 600 -13.72 -26.07 20.48
CA SER A 600 -14.73 -25.26 21.18
C SER A 600 -16.14 -25.88 21.22
N PRO A 601 -16.70 -26.47 20.14
CA PRO A 601 -18.01 -27.13 20.19
C PRO A 601 -18.10 -28.33 21.15
N ARG A 602 -16.97 -28.90 21.59
CA ARG A 602 -16.88 -29.94 22.62
C ARG A 602 -16.67 -29.39 24.04
N TYR A 603 -16.39 -28.09 24.16
CA TYR A 603 -16.08 -27.40 25.41
C TYR A 603 -16.95 -26.14 25.56
N MET A 604 -18.27 -26.36 25.50
CA MET A 604 -19.32 -25.35 25.74
C MET A 604 -19.85 -25.44 27.20
N PRO A 605 -20.45 -24.36 27.75
CA PRO A 605 -21.01 -24.37 29.11
C PRO A 605 -21.96 -25.54 29.38
N GLU A 606 -22.77 -25.92 28.39
CA GLU A 606 -23.75 -27.00 28.46
C GLU A 606 -23.09 -28.38 28.55
N THR A 607 -21.92 -28.54 27.91
CA THR A 607 -21.17 -29.80 27.87
C THR A 607 -20.33 -30.07 29.11
N TYR A 608 -20.07 -29.05 29.94
CA TYR A 608 -19.30 -29.21 31.17
C TYR A 608 -19.97 -30.25 32.09
N SER A 609 -19.19 -31.13 32.72
CA SER A 609 -19.63 -31.87 33.91
C SER A 609 -18.46 -32.10 34.85
N LEU A 610 -18.68 -31.83 36.14
CA LEU A 610 -17.62 -31.84 37.14
C LEU A 610 -16.97 -33.22 37.31
N LEU A 611 -17.69 -34.30 37.00
CA LEU A 611 -17.20 -35.68 37.14
C LEU A 611 -16.57 -36.27 35.88
N THR A 612 -17.05 -35.90 34.69
CA THR A 612 -16.69 -36.60 33.44
C THR A 612 -16.12 -35.71 32.34
N HIS A 613 -16.35 -34.39 32.37
CA HIS A 613 -15.91 -33.47 31.33
C HIS A 613 -15.66 -32.08 31.91
N ASN A 614 -14.53 -31.92 32.59
CA ASN A 614 -14.18 -30.75 33.39
C ASN A 614 -12.84 -30.11 32.95
N CYS A 615 -12.41 -29.10 33.71
CA CYS A 615 -11.15 -28.37 33.58
C CYS A 615 -9.91 -29.27 33.34
N ASN A 616 -9.89 -30.45 33.97
CA ASN A 616 -8.76 -31.37 33.95
C ASN A 616 -8.79 -32.24 32.68
N ASN A 617 -9.97 -32.61 32.16
CA ASN A 617 -10.10 -33.23 30.84
C ASN A 617 -9.61 -32.29 29.74
N PHE A 618 -10.02 -31.02 29.80
CA PHE A 618 -9.60 -29.95 28.88
C PHE A 618 -8.08 -29.71 28.93
N SER A 619 -7.52 -29.54 30.12
CA SER A 619 -6.07 -29.35 30.30
C SER A 619 -5.26 -30.55 29.81
N ASN A 620 -5.79 -31.77 29.93
CA ASN A 620 -5.15 -32.99 29.42
C ASN A 620 -5.16 -33.08 27.89
N GLU A 621 -6.27 -32.72 27.24
CA GLU A 621 -6.34 -32.71 25.77
C GLU A 621 -5.38 -31.66 25.19
N ILE A 622 -5.30 -30.47 25.81
CA ILE A 622 -4.38 -29.42 25.38
C ILE A 622 -2.91 -29.77 25.67
N SER A 623 -2.58 -30.41 26.80
CA SER A 623 -1.21 -30.84 27.04
C SER A 623 -0.77 -31.93 26.06
N GLN A 624 -1.67 -32.83 25.67
CA GLN A 624 -1.42 -33.81 24.62
C GLN A 624 -1.24 -33.14 23.24
N PHE A 625 -2.02 -32.11 22.90
CA PHE A 625 -1.84 -31.36 21.65
C PHE A 625 -0.54 -30.55 21.60
N LEU A 626 -0.20 -29.84 22.69
CA LEU A 626 0.95 -28.92 22.71
C LEU A 626 2.30 -29.63 22.89
N VAL A 627 2.37 -30.68 23.73
CA VAL A 627 3.64 -31.34 24.09
C VAL A 627 3.60 -32.88 24.05
N GLY A 628 2.45 -33.49 23.73
CA GLY A 628 2.32 -34.96 23.67
C GLY A 628 2.27 -35.66 25.03
N VAL A 629 2.05 -34.93 26.13
CA VAL A 629 2.12 -35.44 27.51
C VAL A 629 0.77 -35.24 28.21
N SER A 630 0.30 -36.25 28.94
CA SER A 630 -0.90 -36.16 29.80
C SER A 630 -0.62 -35.41 31.11
N ILE A 631 -1.63 -34.80 31.71
CA ILE A 631 -1.50 -34.21 33.06
C ILE A 631 -1.40 -35.33 34.14
N PRO A 632 -0.92 -35.03 35.36
CA PRO A 632 -0.72 -36.05 36.39
C PRO A 632 -1.99 -36.85 36.73
N GLU A 633 -1.87 -38.18 36.69
CA GLU A 633 -2.98 -39.14 36.81
C GLU A 633 -3.84 -38.95 38.06
N TYR A 634 -3.25 -38.53 39.19
CA TYR A 634 -3.98 -38.24 40.44
C TYR A 634 -5.00 -37.09 40.32
N ILE A 635 -4.87 -36.23 39.30
CA ILE A 635 -5.82 -35.17 38.98
C ILE A 635 -6.99 -35.72 38.16
N LEU A 636 -6.70 -36.63 37.22
CA LEU A 636 -7.69 -37.25 36.32
C LEU A 636 -8.54 -38.32 37.03
N GLN A 637 -7.96 -39.09 37.95
CA GLN A 637 -8.67 -40.14 38.67
C GLN A 637 -9.54 -39.63 39.82
N LEU A 638 -9.35 -38.39 40.30
CA LEU A 638 -10.05 -37.82 41.45
C LEU A 638 -11.59 -38.02 41.42
N PRO A 639 -12.32 -37.77 40.31
CA PRO A 639 -13.76 -38.02 40.25
C PRO A 639 -14.13 -39.49 40.47
N ASN A 640 -13.34 -40.42 39.92
CA ASN A 640 -13.55 -41.86 40.09
C ASN A 640 -13.30 -42.28 41.55
N GLU A 641 -12.28 -41.73 42.20
CA GLU A 641 -12.01 -41.98 43.62
C GLU A 641 -13.19 -41.54 44.50
N VAL A 642 -13.69 -40.32 44.27
CA VAL A 642 -14.83 -39.76 45.02
C VAL A 642 -16.11 -40.58 44.79
N MET A 643 -16.39 -40.98 43.54
CA MET A 643 -17.56 -41.78 43.21
C MET A 643 -17.45 -43.25 43.64
N SER A 644 -16.24 -43.76 43.91
CA SER A 644 -16.03 -45.10 44.49
C SER A 644 -16.32 -45.16 46.00
N SER A 645 -16.40 -44.01 46.69
CA SER A 645 -16.73 -43.95 48.11
C SER A 645 -18.24 -44.20 48.34
N PRO A 646 -18.63 -44.95 49.40
CA PRO A 646 -20.03 -45.06 49.82
C PRO A 646 -20.72 -43.72 50.09
N MET A 647 -19.96 -42.66 50.40
CA MET A 647 -20.49 -41.32 50.63
C MET A 647 -20.59 -40.47 49.34
N GLY A 648 -20.02 -40.91 48.22
CA GLY A 648 -20.00 -40.17 46.95
C GLY A 648 -21.40 -39.84 46.43
N ALA A 649 -22.35 -40.79 46.57
CA ALA A 649 -23.75 -40.57 46.24
C ALA A 649 -24.45 -39.53 47.14
N LEU A 650 -24.05 -39.41 48.40
CA LEU A 650 -24.65 -38.50 49.38
C LEU A 650 -24.17 -37.05 49.23
N ILE A 651 -22.97 -36.83 48.68
CA ILE A 651 -22.45 -35.49 48.35
C ILE A 651 -22.82 -35.01 46.94
N MET A 652 -23.58 -35.79 46.16
CA MET A 652 -24.03 -35.42 44.81
C MET A 652 -24.70 -34.04 44.70
N PRO A 653 -25.55 -33.58 45.65
CA PRO A 653 -26.10 -32.21 45.60
C PRO A 653 -25.05 -31.11 45.72
N MET A 654 -23.95 -31.35 46.44
CA MET A 654 -22.82 -30.41 46.56
C MET A 654 -22.00 -30.40 45.26
N ILE A 655 -21.79 -31.56 44.64
CA ILE A 655 -21.14 -31.70 43.33
C ILE A 655 -21.93 -30.93 42.25
N GLN A 656 -23.27 -31.03 42.24
CA GLN A 656 -24.13 -30.30 41.31
C GLN A 656 -24.10 -28.78 41.50
N ASN A 657 -23.98 -28.29 42.74
CA ASN A 657 -23.86 -26.86 43.04
C ASN A 657 -22.48 -26.30 42.58
N LEU A 658 -21.41 -27.05 42.82
CA LEU A 658 -20.07 -26.74 42.30
C LEU A 658 -20.04 -26.76 40.76
N GLU A 659 -20.69 -27.74 40.13
CA GLU A 659 -20.82 -27.81 38.67
C GLU A 659 -21.58 -26.60 38.12
N THR A 660 -22.69 -26.20 38.74
CA THR A 660 -23.49 -25.01 38.34
C THR A 660 -22.68 -23.72 38.45
N THR A 661 -21.83 -23.60 39.48
CA THR A 661 -20.93 -22.46 39.67
C THR A 661 -19.87 -22.40 38.57
N LEU A 662 -19.23 -23.52 38.26
CA LEU A 662 -18.17 -23.59 37.23
C LEU A 662 -18.73 -23.45 35.80
N LYS A 663 -19.95 -23.98 35.55
CA LYS A 663 -20.73 -23.78 34.30
C LYS A 663 -21.05 -22.32 34.00
N SER A 664 -21.24 -21.50 35.03
CA SER A 664 -21.48 -20.06 34.88
C SER A 664 -20.18 -19.24 34.84
N GLY A 665 -19.01 -19.88 34.77
CA GLY A 665 -17.70 -19.23 34.82
C GLY A 665 -17.31 -18.69 36.21
N GLY A 666 -18.10 -19.01 37.24
CA GLY A 666 -17.85 -18.58 38.61
C GLY A 666 -16.80 -19.42 39.32
N VAL A 667 -16.16 -18.81 40.33
CA VAL A 667 -15.26 -19.52 41.24
C VAL A 667 -16.03 -19.98 42.48
N PRO A 668 -15.95 -21.27 42.87
CA PRO A 668 -16.52 -21.78 44.11
C PRO A 668 -16.07 -21.00 45.35
N GLN A 669 -17.03 -20.58 46.17
CA GLN A 669 -16.72 -20.05 47.50
C GLN A 669 -16.75 -21.15 48.56
N VAL A 670 -15.84 -21.05 49.52
CA VAL A 670 -15.72 -21.99 50.65
C VAL A 670 -16.97 -21.91 51.54
N PRO A 671 -17.65 -23.03 51.88
CA PRO A 671 -18.84 -23.02 52.71
C PRO A 671 -18.59 -22.43 54.12
N GLN A 672 -19.20 -21.29 54.43
CA GLN A 672 -19.16 -20.71 55.77
C GLN A 672 -20.09 -21.45 56.73
N PHE A 673 -19.54 -22.38 57.52
CA PHE A 673 -20.24 -22.96 58.67
C PHE A 673 -20.47 -21.90 59.76
N ARG A 674 -21.69 -21.35 59.82
CA ARG A 674 -22.15 -20.52 60.96
C ARG A 674 -22.85 -21.42 62.00
N PRO A 675 -22.50 -21.33 63.30
CA PRO A 675 -23.25 -22.01 64.35
C PRO A 675 -24.67 -21.45 64.48
N SER A 676 -25.67 -22.33 64.51
CA SER A 676 -27.08 -21.92 64.63
C SER A 676 -27.47 -21.66 66.09
N THR A 677 -27.71 -20.40 66.45
CA THR A 677 -28.46 -20.03 67.66
C THR A 677 -29.97 -19.97 67.39
N ALA A 678 -30.78 -20.25 68.41
CA ALA A 678 -32.13 -20.78 68.25
C ALA A 678 -33.26 -19.74 68.17
N VAL A 679 -34.31 -20.10 67.41
CA VAL A 679 -35.75 -19.88 67.70
C VAL A 679 -36.24 -18.43 67.87
N ASN A 680 -37.07 -17.96 66.93
CA ASN A 680 -38.52 -17.93 67.21
C ASN A 680 -39.42 -17.88 65.96
N ALA A 681 -40.70 -18.19 66.16
CA ALA A 681 -41.69 -18.40 65.10
C ALA A 681 -42.44 -17.12 64.68
N SER A 682 -42.93 -17.09 63.44
CA SER A 682 -44.36 -16.88 63.12
C SER A 682 -44.66 -17.14 61.64
N ALA A 683 -45.95 -17.30 61.31
CA ALA A 683 -46.40 -17.84 60.03
C ALA A 683 -46.98 -16.80 59.05
N ASN A 684 -47.38 -17.32 57.89
CA ASN A 684 -48.43 -16.82 56.98
C ASN A 684 -48.13 -15.77 55.89
N THR A 685 -48.13 -16.32 54.66
CA THR A 685 -49.05 -15.95 53.57
C THR A 685 -48.57 -14.95 52.51
N GLN A 686 -48.85 -15.34 51.26
CA GLN A 686 -48.57 -14.64 50.02
C GLN A 686 -49.20 -13.24 49.96
N LYS A 687 -48.55 -12.32 49.25
CA LYS A 687 -49.25 -11.44 48.31
C LYS A 687 -48.34 -10.96 47.18
N ASN A 688 -48.74 -11.25 45.95
CA ASN A 688 -48.32 -10.46 44.79
C ASN A 688 -48.99 -9.09 44.89
N THR A 689 -48.26 -7.99 44.68
CA THR A 689 -48.75 -6.91 43.81
C THR A 689 -47.62 -6.04 43.29
N SER A 690 -47.91 -5.39 42.16
CA SER A 690 -47.01 -4.64 41.30
C SER A 690 -46.87 -3.16 41.67
N ASN A 691 -45.89 -2.54 41.00
CA ASN A 691 -45.92 -1.20 40.40
C ASN A 691 -45.36 0.04 41.12
N THR A 692 -44.63 0.78 40.28
CA THR A 692 -44.48 2.25 40.19
C THR A 692 -43.73 3.03 41.27
N ASN A 693 -42.72 3.78 40.78
CA ASN A 693 -42.54 5.24 40.87
C ASN A 693 -42.66 5.96 42.24
N SER A 694 -41.89 7.01 42.54
CA SER A 694 -40.70 7.61 41.92
C SER A 694 -40.30 8.84 42.74
N SER A 695 -38.99 9.12 42.91
CA SER A 695 -38.47 10.38 43.51
C SER A 695 -38.95 10.66 44.96
N THR A 696 -38.37 11.59 45.73
CA THR A 696 -37.43 12.68 45.41
C THR A 696 -36.44 12.85 46.58
N GLU A 697 -35.52 13.81 46.41
CA GLU A 697 -34.71 14.48 47.44
C GLU A 697 -35.53 14.82 48.72
N ASN A 698 -34.97 15.14 49.90
CA ASN A 698 -33.79 15.99 50.10
C ASN A 698 -33.29 16.00 51.57
N GLY A 699 -32.03 16.39 51.77
CA GLY A 699 -31.66 17.32 52.87
C GLY A 699 -31.18 16.80 54.25
N LEU A 700 -29.93 17.18 54.57
CA LEU A 700 -29.49 17.75 55.87
C LEU A 700 -29.42 16.83 57.12
N ASN A 701 -28.42 16.94 58.03
CA ASN A 701 -27.15 17.69 58.00
C ASN A 701 -26.20 17.23 59.14
N ARG A 702 -24.93 17.67 59.09
CA ARG A 702 -24.04 17.99 60.25
C ARG A 702 -23.58 16.83 61.18
N GLU A 703 -22.42 16.86 61.85
CA GLU A 703 -21.11 17.60 61.81
C GLU A 703 -20.12 16.65 62.60
N VAL A 704 -18.80 16.78 62.82
CA VAL A 704 -17.81 17.88 62.97
C VAL A 704 -16.40 17.39 62.52
N ASN A 705 -15.54 18.35 62.15
CA ASN A 705 -14.07 18.54 62.13
C ASN A 705 -13.13 17.54 62.87
N GLU A 706 -11.79 17.52 62.72
CA GLU A 706 -10.76 18.54 62.31
C GLU A 706 -9.80 18.00 61.21
N GLU A 707 -9.18 18.77 60.29
CA GLU A 707 -8.38 20.03 60.39
C GLU A 707 -7.04 19.82 61.15
N VAL A 708 -5.89 20.48 60.89
CA VAL A 708 -5.47 21.72 60.17
C VAL A 708 -3.94 21.60 59.88
N LYS A 709 -3.13 22.34 59.08
CA LYS A 709 -3.01 23.05 57.76
C LYS A 709 -1.46 23.26 57.58
N GLY A 710 -0.76 23.63 56.50
CA GLY A 710 -0.96 24.13 55.11
C GLY A 710 0.42 24.03 54.38
N LYS A 711 1.00 25.01 53.63
CA LYS A 711 0.54 26.32 53.12
C LYS A 711 1.47 26.90 51.99
N ASN A 712 0.90 27.18 50.79
CA ASN A 712 1.25 28.27 49.82
C ASN A 712 2.63 28.32 49.07
N ASP A 713 2.85 29.04 47.94
CA ASP A 713 2.04 30.00 47.14
C ASP A 713 2.44 30.16 45.63
N ASN A 714 1.50 30.64 44.77
CA ASN A 714 1.65 31.41 43.48
C ASN A 714 2.44 30.84 42.24
N SER A 715 2.13 31.11 40.94
CA SER A 715 1.36 32.17 40.23
C SER A 715 1.01 31.86 38.73
N ASN A 716 -0.02 32.52 38.14
CA ASN A 716 -0.21 33.10 36.76
C ASN A 716 0.35 32.42 35.46
N ALA A 717 -0.23 32.51 34.23
CA ALA A 717 -1.50 33.06 33.68
C ALA A 717 -1.78 32.50 32.24
N ALA A 718 -2.83 32.98 31.53
CA ALA A 718 -3.36 32.44 30.26
C ALA A 718 -2.83 33.06 28.94
N PRO A 719 -3.24 32.54 27.77
CA PRO A 719 -3.59 33.40 26.61
C PRO A 719 -4.97 33.10 25.99
N SER A 720 -5.40 33.94 25.04
CA SER A 720 -6.78 34.03 24.51
C SER A 720 -6.91 33.84 22.98
N SER A 721 -8.13 33.99 22.44
CA SER A 721 -8.54 33.56 21.08
C SER A 721 -8.77 34.71 20.08
N VAL A 722 -8.50 34.48 18.78
CA VAL A 722 -8.98 35.32 17.65
C VAL A 722 -9.35 34.48 16.40
N LYS A 723 -10.48 34.88 15.81
CA LYS A 723 -11.12 34.55 14.50
C LYS A 723 -10.24 34.12 13.31
N PRO A 724 -10.87 33.47 12.31
CA PRO A 724 -10.77 33.85 10.89
C PRO A 724 -11.96 34.73 10.44
N ALA A 725 -11.73 35.66 9.53
CA ALA A 725 -12.77 36.41 8.81
C ALA A 725 -12.30 36.68 7.36
N GLY A 726 -13.23 36.73 6.41
CA GLY A 726 -12.90 36.82 4.99
C GLY A 726 -14.13 36.84 4.08
N GLU A 727 -14.94 37.89 4.18
CA GLU A 727 -16.05 38.14 3.25
C GLU A 727 -15.55 38.71 1.92
N PRO A 728 -16.06 38.24 0.76
CA PRO A 728 -16.01 38.99 -0.48
C PRO A 728 -16.98 40.19 -0.42
N GLN A 729 -16.51 41.38 -0.80
CA GLN A 729 -17.32 42.60 -0.74
C GLN A 729 -18.48 42.59 -1.76
N LYS A 730 -19.61 43.22 -1.39
CA LYS A 730 -20.71 43.51 -2.32
C LYS A 730 -20.39 44.74 -3.18
N SER A 731 -20.55 44.61 -4.48
CA SER A 731 -20.81 45.73 -5.42
C SER A 731 -22.23 45.61 -5.97
N SER A 732 -22.97 46.71 -5.99
CA SER A 732 -24.39 46.75 -6.41
C SER A 732 -24.53 47.01 -7.93
N PRO A 733 -25.74 47.08 -8.53
CA PRO A 733 -26.10 46.09 -9.54
C PRO A 733 -26.18 46.62 -10.97
N ASN A 734 -26.11 45.72 -11.94
CA ASN A 734 -26.72 45.89 -13.25
C ASN A 734 -27.35 44.56 -13.72
N GLY A 735 -28.46 44.63 -14.43
CA GLY A 735 -29.40 43.52 -14.57
C GLY A 735 -28.96 42.41 -15.52
N VAL A 736 -28.92 41.18 -15.00
CA VAL A 736 -29.03 39.92 -15.78
C VAL A 736 -30.03 39.02 -15.05
N THR A 737 -30.81 38.24 -15.78
CA THR A 737 -31.82 37.32 -15.22
C THR A 737 -31.19 36.29 -14.28
N ALA A 738 -31.67 36.21 -13.03
CA ALA A 738 -31.19 35.26 -12.04
C ALA A 738 -31.48 33.80 -12.44
N ASP A 739 -30.54 32.90 -12.12
CA ASP A 739 -30.71 31.46 -12.30
C ASP A 739 -31.53 30.85 -11.14
N PRO A 740 -32.74 30.31 -11.39
CA PRO A 740 -33.56 29.72 -10.34
C PRO A 740 -32.93 28.48 -9.67
N LEU A 741 -32.00 27.79 -10.34
CA LEU A 741 -31.30 26.63 -9.78
C LEU A 741 -30.19 27.04 -8.80
N GLY A 742 -29.44 28.10 -9.10
CA GLY A 742 -28.42 28.67 -8.23
C GLY A 742 -28.99 29.07 -6.86
N ASP A 743 -30.06 29.87 -6.84
CA ASP A 743 -30.68 30.34 -5.59
C ASP A 743 -31.31 29.19 -4.79
N ALA A 744 -31.98 28.25 -5.44
CA ALA A 744 -32.53 27.07 -4.79
C ALA A 744 -31.43 26.20 -4.15
N ARG A 745 -30.31 25.99 -4.85
CA ARG A 745 -29.16 25.24 -4.34
C ARG A 745 -28.52 25.94 -3.14
N ASN A 746 -28.28 27.24 -3.23
CA ASN A 746 -27.67 28.02 -2.15
C ASN A 746 -28.53 27.96 -0.88
N LYS A 747 -29.86 28.16 -1.02
CA LYS A 747 -30.82 28.09 0.09
C LYS A 747 -30.84 26.73 0.80
N VAL A 748 -30.83 25.63 0.05
CA VAL A 748 -30.75 24.27 0.63
C VAL A 748 -29.41 24.04 1.32
N GLN A 749 -28.31 24.54 0.77
CA GLN A 749 -26.97 24.40 1.36
C GLN A 749 -26.86 25.18 2.69
N ASP A 750 -27.41 26.39 2.77
CA ASP A 750 -27.48 27.19 4.00
C ASP A 750 -28.33 26.51 5.10
N GLU A 751 -29.44 25.87 4.74
CA GLU A 751 -30.26 25.12 5.70
C GLU A 751 -29.57 23.85 6.21
N ILE A 752 -28.81 23.14 5.36
CA ILE A 752 -27.97 22.02 5.81
C ILE A 752 -26.88 22.49 6.78
N VAL A 753 -26.25 23.64 6.54
CA VAL A 753 -25.25 24.22 7.45
C VAL A 753 -25.88 24.63 8.79
N LYS A 754 -27.08 25.23 8.79
CA LYS A 754 -27.81 25.58 10.02
C LYS A 754 -28.24 24.35 10.83
N GLU A 755 -28.79 23.34 10.17
CA GLU A 755 -29.20 22.09 10.83
C GLU A 755 -27.99 21.30 11.35
N PHE A 756 -26.87 21.31 10.63
CA PHE A 756 -25.60 20.74 11.09
C PHE A 756 -25.08 21.45 12.33
N ALA A 757 -25.06 22.79 12.35
CA ALA A 757 -24.67 23.56 13.52
C ALA A 757 -25.56 23.27 14.73
N ALA A 758 -26.88 23.12 14.53
CA ALA A 758 -27.83 22.76 15.59
C ALA A 758 -27.58 21.34 16.16
N ILE A 759 -27.26 20.35 15.32
CA ILE A 759 -26.94 18.98 15.77
C ILE A 759 -25.55 18.91 16.42
N MET A 760 -24.57 19.68 15.94
CA MET A 760 -23.27 19.79 16.61
C MET A 760 -23.38 20.45 17.98
N ALA A 761 -24.29 21.42 18.15
CA ALA A 761 -24.52 22.10 19.42
C ALA A 761 -25.13 21.19 20.51
N THR A 762 -25.71 20.03 20.18
CA THR A 762 -26.16 19.06 21.20
C THR A 762 -25.05 18.17 21.73
N GLY A 763 -23.84 18.19 21.14
CA GLY A 763 -22.65 17.48 21.63
C GLY A 763 -22.70 15.93 21.58
N THR A 764 -23.83 15.36 21.14
CA THR A 764 -24.14 13.91 21.24
C THR A 764 -23.67 13.05 20.06
N MET A 765 -23.14 13.64 18.98
CA MET A 765 -22.85 12.93 17.72
C MET A 765 -21.51 13.35 17.12
N ARG A 766 -20.87 12.47 16.35
CA ARG A 766 -19.65 12.80 15.60
C ARG A 766 -20.02 13.64 14.37
N ALA A 767 -19.13 14.55 13.95
CA ALA A 767 -19.40 15.49 12.85
C ALA A 767 -19.83 14.81 11.53
N SER A 768 -19.30 13.62 11.22
CA SER A 768 -19.72 12.82 10.06
C SER A 768 -21.19 12.37 10.13
N GLU A 769 -21.65 12.00 11.33
CA GLU A 769 -23.01 11.50 11.58
C GLU A 769 -23.99 12.67 11.65
N ALA A 770 -23.58 13.77 12.30
CA ALA A 770 -24.33 15.02 12.36
C ALA A 770 -24.56 15.61 10.96
N ALA A 771 -23.56 15.59 10.07
CA ALA A 771 -23.70 16.06 8.68
C ALA A 771 -24.67 15.18 7.86
N ALA A 772 -24.61 13.86 8.03
CA ALA A 772 -25.55 12.93 7.39
C ALA A 772 -26.99 13.13 7.91
N LEU A 773 -27.16 13.32 9.22
CA LEU A 773 -28.47 13.54 9.84
C LEU A 773 -29.07 14.91 9.46
N ALA A 774 -28.25 15.97 9.42
CA ALA A 774 -28.65 17.30 8.95
C ALA A 774 -29.16 17.24 7.50
N THR A 775 -28.36 16.64 6.61
CA THR A 775 -28.73 16.45 5.21
C THR A 775 -30.04 15.66 5.08
N LYS A 776 -30.20 14.57 5.83
CA LYS A 776 -31.44 13.77 5.83
C LYS A 776 -32.66 14.57 6.28
N ARG A 777 -32.57 15.34 7.38
CA ARG A 777 -33.67 16.15 7.92
C ARG A 777 -34.09 17.30 7.01
N VAL A 778 -33.14 17.94 6.32
CA VAL A 778 -33.45 18.99 5.34
C VAL A 778 -34.10 18.38 4.09
N MET A 779 -33.55 17.28 3.56
CA MET A 779 -34.13 16.58 2.40
C MET A 779 -35.55 16.05 2.70
N GLN A 780 -35.82 15.57 3.92
CA GLN A 780 -37.18 15.16 4.32
C GLN A 780 -38.17 16.35 4.35
N ARG A 781 -37.76 17.55 4.82
CA ARG A 781 -38.60 18.74 4.78
C ARG A 781 -39.04 19.09 3.35
N TYR A 782 -38.09 19.17 2.42
CA TYR A 782 -38.40 19.44 1.00
C TYR A 782 -39.21 18.32 0.33
N GLY A 783 -38.98 17.06 0.73
CA GLY A 783 -39.77 15.92 0.27
C GLY A 783 -41.25 15.99 0.67
N HIS A 784 -41.55 16.41 1.90
CA HIS A 784 -42.94 16.56 2.35
C HIS A 784 -43.67 17.75 1.69
N THR A 785 -43.00 18.89 1.48
CA THR A 785 -43.63 20.04 0.79
C THR A 785 -44.07 19.73 -0.63
N ALA A 786 -43.43 18.78 -1.32
CA ALA A 786 -43.84 18.33 -2.65
C ALA A 786 -45.09 17.44 -2.67
N VAL A 787 -45.54 16.93 -1.52
CA VAL A 787 -46.76 16.12 -1.37
C VAL A 787 -47.96 16.98 -0.94
N SER A 788 -47.72 18.14 -0.32
CA SER A 788 -48.76 19.06 0.18
C SER A 788 -49.24 20.11 -0.83
N GLN A 789 -48.91 19.96 -2.13
CA GLN A 789 -49.32 20.86 -3.21
C GLN A 789 -49.80 20.12 -4.48
N ASN A 790 -50.41 18.95 -4.30
CA ASN A 790 -51.25 18.25 -5.30
C ASN A 790 -52.71 18.23 -4.82
#